data_AF-A0AA85AJC1-F1
#
_entry.id   AF-A0AA85AJC1-F1
#
_cell.length_a   1.000
_cell.length_b   1.000
_cell.length_c   1.000
_cell.angle_alpha   90.00
_cell.angle_beta   90.00
_cell.angle_gamma   90.00
#
_symmetry.space_group_name_H-M   'P 1'
#
loop_
_entity.id
_entity.type
_entity.pdbx_description
1 polymer ?
#
loop_
_entity_poly.entity_id
_entity_poly.type
_entity_poly.pdbx_seq_one_letter_code
_entity_poly.pdbx_strand_id
1 'polypeptide(L)'
;MVWAVPSVCTLYESNPVAVLAYFLSDKHPYGLENYLKNNHLATEVKCEFSAMSDFDNSTICALITICIDLNGTRPDLFKITKIVYEYLRFLSNKANDACINKNSEEYIHNTTTNNNNNNSSNNTTNIKSTFDSCVRDFQLTQKETFQCRTIFGPQETVIWIATMLHHTLPQDVHSAYLIIKTLDFQVYSELLDTLSKQQACLIHSFKLNPTIHRNIHVEKWYNLQYTQEEVSTKQIGCLNNLHGTIPFSLPLKVNGNVHEYLTLSSENDIQTPINLTTEFKGTVFEDYGSLWYQQLNNHLKNEAYIYVQISTGMELNYPLKACLSRLLQLSIKLRSSNCELLTMESRMKSSVNTNVNGPEFIIKGPCEKISNYYKEFLKSVNDDITKEHFIQCKTLLIEELNNQLSDPNLVANNINSCLWYPNEYIASSLLNSLEYITIADLMAFQTKYFYQMEIIMYIVGDVTCNLAKDLFTYTIGFFKCHPKPKEIQHIEYISIQPGIYYHSVPNILNHEKFHQLIQFDRIEKASSVDEFYCQIITELLKSHAKQYFQHYESVNGPISLDFYKFALNSSNLTIGTRLSLNSQLNKHDGDYLINCIQIFWNEIAPRVIACVDNNHLEQICNTIISSELVKNNNLELISQFYWDKIKTNLLDGGISRKNMLKREMNREKLLEYFHKTYLNPTKKITILIDFRNIESNESIQSLNITKINGTNFNPNLNSYLKDEDLMNTSYEFSKQTFNDLRTIQRIKTIKHIESFRMKFNN
;
A
#
# COMPACT_ATOMS: atom_id res chain seq x y z
N MET A 1 5.66 -23.93 5.94
CA MET A 1 5.39 -25.33 6.35
C MET A 1 3.96 -25.65 5.97
N VAL A 2 3.69 -26.77 5.33
CA VAL A 2 2.36 -27.10 4.76
C VAL A 2 1.87 -28.46 5.28
N TRP A 3 0.63 -28.52 5.74
CA TRP A 3 -0.05 -29.76 6.14
C TRP A 3 -1.30 -29.98 5.28
N ALA A 4 -1.55 -31.23 4.91
CA ALA A 4 -2.82 -31.65 4.35
C ALA A 4 -3.64 -32.36 5.43
N VAL A 5 -4.76 -31.75 5.83
CA VAL A 5 -5.67 -32.24 6.87
C VAL A 5 -7.05 -32.54 6.28
N PRO A 6 -7.93 -33.29 6.98
CA PRO A 6 -9.31 -33.45 6.54
C PRO A 6 -10.00 -32.11 6.27
N SER A 7 -10.96 -32.09 5.35
CA SER A 7 -11.68 -30.87 4.99
C SER A 7 -12.28 -30.20 6.23
N VAL A 8 -12.04 -28.90 6.37
CA VAL A 8 -12.63 -28.07 7.43
C VAL A 8 -13.85 -27.28 6.94
N CYS A 9 -14.31 -27.55 5.71
CA CYS A 9 -15.44 -26.85 5.07
C CYS A 9 -16.69 -26.83 5.94
N THR A 10 -17.02 -27.97 6.57
CA THR A 10 -18.21 -28.15 7.41
C THR A 10 -18.05 -27.57 8.82
N LEU A 11 -16.84 -27.14 9.18
CA LEU A 11 -16.49 -26.64 10.51
C LEU A 11 -16.46 -25.09 10.54
N TYR A 12 -17.14 -24.44 9.59
CA TYR A 12 -17.14 -22.98 9.45
C TYR A 12 -17.70 -22.23 10.67
N GLU A 13 -18.55 -22.89 11.47
CA GLU A 13 -19.14 -22.32 12.68
C GLU A 13 -18.15 -22.27 13.85
N SER A 14 -17.26 -23.26 13.96
CA SER A 14 -16.22 -23.31 14.98
C SER A 14 -14.91 -22.68 14.53
N ASN A 15 -14.67 -22.62 13.22
CA ASN A 15 -13.52 -21.98 12.56
C ASN A 15 -12.17 -22.30 13.23
N PRO A 16 -11.76 -23.59 13.26
CA PRO A 16 -10.59 -24.03 14.00
C PRO A 16 -9.28 -23.46 13.47
N VAL A 17 -9.22 -23.13 12.16
CA VAL A 17 -8.03 -22.52 11.55
C VAL A 17 -7.83 -21.08 12.03
N ALA A 18 -8.91 -20.32 12.25
CA ALA A 18 -8.79 -18.97 12.82
C ALA A 18 -8.29 -18.99 14.27
N VAL A 19 -8.68 -19.99 15.07
CA VAL A 19 -8.17 -20.19 16.43
C VAL A 19 -6.67 -20.54 16.40
N LEU A 20 -6.25 -21.42 15.49
CA LEU A 20 -4.84 -21.71 15.27
C LEU A 20 -4.05 -20.45 14.89
N ALA A 21 -4.56 -19.69 13.92
CA ALA A 21 -3.94 -18.44 13.45
C ALA A 21 -3.77 -17.42 14.58
N TYR A 22 -4.78 -17.29 15.45
CA TYR A 22 -4.73 -16.41 16.62
C TYR A 22 -3.55 -16.74 17.54
N PHE A 23 -3.33 -18.00 17.90
CA PHE A 23 -2.21 -18.37 18.77
C PHE A 23 -0.85 -18.27 18.06
N LEU A 24 -0.77 -18.60 16.76
CA LEU A 24 0.50 -18.52 16.02
C LEU A 24 1.01 -17.09 15.83
N SER A 25 0.09 -16.15 15.59
CA SER A 25 0.38 -14.72 15.36
C SER A 25 0.36 -13.88 16.66
N ASP A 26 0.18 -14.54 17.82
CA ASP A 26 0.19 -13.84 19.08
C ASP A 26 1.60 -13.31 19.41
N LYS A 27 1.66 -12.02 19.72
CA LYS A 27 2.91 -11.29 19.96
C LYS A 27 3.31 -11.26 21.44
N HIS A 28 2.74 -12.11 22.29
CA HIS A 28 3.08 -12.15 23.71
C HIS A 28 4.57 -12.50 23.93
N PRO A 29 5.22 -11.98 24.99
CA PRO A 29 6.61 -12.28 25.33
C PRO A 29 7.05 -13.76 25.24
N TYR A 30 6.15 -14.69 25.56
CA TYR A 30 6.39 -16.14 25.50
C TYR A 30 5.58 -16.86 24.40
N GLY A 31 5.14 -16.13 23.37
CA GLY A 31 4.54 -16.68 22.15
C GLY A 31 5.59 -17.16 21.13
N LEU A 32 5.14 -17.90 20.12
CA LEU A 32 6.02 -18.49 19.09
C LEU A 32 6.77 -17.41 18.29
N GLU A 33 6.04 -16.44 17.73
CA GLU A 33 6.64 -15.39 16.90
C GLU A 33 7.68 -14.60 17.69
N ASN A 34 7.34 -14.18 18.92
CA ASN A 34 8.25 -13.38 19.75
C ASN A 34 9.50 -14.17 20.15
N TYR A 35 9.37 -15.46 20.46
CA TYR A 35 10.52 -16.31 20.73
C TYR A 35 11.45 -16.41 19.52
N LEU A 36 10.91 -16.63 18.31
CA LEU A 36 11.71 -16.71 17.09
C LEU A 36 12.38 -15.36 16.75
N LYS A 37 11.69 -14.24 16.98
CA LYS A 37 12.24 -12.87 16.84
C LYS A 37 13.40 -12.63 17.79
N ASN A 38 13.21 -12.87 19.09
CA ASN A 38 14.23 -12.61 20.12
C ASN A 38 15.48 -13.48 19.99
N ASN A 39 15.36 -14.65 19.35
CA ASN A 39 16.49 -15.53 19.05
C ASN A 39 17.09 -15.27 17.64
N HIS A 40 16.68 -14.20 16.96
CA HIS A 40 17.11 -13.84 15.61
C HIS A 40 16.93 -14.96 14.57
N LEU A 41 15.85 -15.74 14.69
CA LEU A 41 15.56 -16.86 13.80
C LEU A 41 14.55 -16.51 12.71
N ALA A 42 13.54 -15.69 13.03
CA ALA A 42 12.49 -15.26 12.11
C ALA A 42 12.01 -13.83 12.40
N THR A 43 11.38 -13.18 11.43
CA THR A 43 10.76 -11.85 11.55
C THR A 43 9.25 -11.91 11.72
N GLU A 44 8.57 -12.89 11.14
CA GLU A 44 7.11 -12.98 11.18
C GLU A 44 6.65 -14.43 11.09
N VAL A 45 5.53 -14.75 11.73
CA VAL A 45 4.86 -16.05 11.64
C VAL A 45 3.40 -15.83 11.28
N LYS A 46 2.95 -16.44 10.18
CA LYS A 46 1.58 -16.30 9.66
C LYS A 46 0.98 -17.68 9.40
N CYS A 47 -0.32 -17.80 9.67
CA CYS A 47 -1.12 -18.91 9.19
C CYS A 47 -1.85 -18.46 7.92
N GLU A 48 -1.47 -19.02 6.78
CA GLU A 48 -2.13 -18.78 5.49
C GLU A 48 -3.19 -19.87 5.27
N PHE A 49 -4.43 -19.41 5.18
CA PHE A 49 -5.59 -20.21 4.84
C PHE A 49 -6.67 -19.31 4.25
N SER A 50 -7.09 -19.60 3.02
CA SER A 50 -8.19 -18.89 2.38
C SER A 50 -9.44 -19.76 2.35
N ALA A 51 -10.48 -19.35 3.07
CA ALA A 51 -11.79 -20.01 3.02
C ALA A 51 -12.45 -19.94 1.63
N MET A 52 -11.98 -19.02 0.77
CA MET A 52 -12.48 -18.78 -0.58
C MET A 52 -11.67 -19.53 -1.66
N SER A 53 -10.55 -20.15 -1.28
CA SER A 53 -9.66 -20.83 -2.20
C SER A 53 -10.00 -22.32 -2.21
N ASP A 54 -10.42 -22.83 -3.37
CA ASP A 54 -10.59 -24.28 -3.58
C ASP A 54 -9.27 -25.04 -3.39
N PHE A 55 -8.13 -24.35 -3.50
CA PHE A 55 -6.82 -24.94 -3.24
C PHE A 55 -6.59 -25.19 -1.74
N ASP A 56 -6.96 -24.23 -0.89
CA ASP A 56 -6.72 -24.29 0.56
C ASP A 56 -7.86 -24.98 1.32
N ASN A 57 -9.10 -24.78 0.89
CA ASN A 57 -10.31 -25.25 1.57
C ASN A 57 -11.22 -26.05 0.64
N SER A 58 -10.69 -27.16 0.11
CA SER A 58 -11.47 -28.05 -0.74
C SER A 58 -12.42 -28.94 0.08
N THR A 59 -13.42 -29.52 -0.59
CA THR A 59 -14.30 -30.54 0.01
C THR A 59 -13.59 -31.86 0.31
N ILE A 60 -12.38 -32.07 -0.22
CA ILE A 60 -11.60 -33.32 -0.05
C ILE A 60 -10.64 -33.19 1.14
N CYS A 61 -9.83 -32.13 1.14
CA CYS A 61 -8.84 -31.83 2.17
C CYS A 61 -8.66 -30.32 2.32
N ALA A 62 -8.16 -29.90 3.48
CA ALA A 62 -7.69 -28.55 3.70
C ALA A 62 -6.16 -28.50 3.73
N LEU A 63 -5.57 -27.51 3.07
CA LEU A 63 -4.15 -27.21 3.15
C LEU A 63 -3.96 -26.08 4.15
N ILE A 64 -3.26 -26.38 5.25
CA ILE A 64 -2.91 -25.39 6.27
C ILE A 64 -1.44 -25.05 6.11
N THR A 65 -1.16 -23.78 5.88
CA THR A 65 0.19 -23.28 5.67
C THR A 65 0.62 -22.37 6.80
N ILE A 66 1.72 -22.69 7.48
CA ILE A 66 2.41 -21.78 8.40
C ILE A 66 3.61 -21.18 7.65
N CYS A 67 3.51 -19.90 7.31
CA CYS A 67 4.57 -19.11 6.70
C CYS A 67 5.44 -18.48 7.78
N ILE A 68 6.76 -18.54 7.59
CA ILE A 68 7.76 -18.05 8.53
C ILE A 68 8.80 -17.28 7.74
N ASP A 69 8.92 -15.98 8.00
CA ASP A 69 9.91 -15.13 7.34
C ASP A 69 11.24 -15.25 8.09
N LEU A 70 12.28 -15.73 7.41
CA LEU A 70 13.53 -16.16 8.05
C LEU A 70 14.55 -15.03 8.14
N ASN A 71 15.33 -15.01 9.23
CA ASN A 71 16.44 -14.07 9.40
C ASN A 71 17.75 -14.63 8.80
N GLY A 72 18.41 -13.81 7.98
CA GLY A 72 19.77 -14.06 7.48
C GLY A 72 19.88 -15.03 6.29
N THR A 73 21.11 -15.21 5.79
CA THR A 73 21.39 -15.95 4.53
C THR A 73 21.55 -17.47 4.70
N ARG A 74 21.66 -17.97 5.95
CA ARG A 74 21.76 -19.41 6.28
C ARG A 74 20.99 -19.72 7.57
N PRO A 75 19.65 -19.67 7.55
CA PRO A 75 18.84 -19.97 8.72
C PRO A 75 18.93 -21.46 9.09
N ASP A 76 18.93 -21.77 10.39
CA ASP A 76 18.82 -23.15 10.87
C ASP A 76 17.36 -23.60 10.80
N LEU A 77 16.96 -24.07 9.61
CA LEU A 77 15.60 -24.52 9.30
C LEU A 77 15.13 -25.63 10.24
N PHE A 78 16.02 -26.54 10.63
CA PHE A 78 15.68 -27.66 11.50
C PHE A 78 15.48 -27.22 12.94
N LYS A 79 16.23 -26.23 13.43
CA LYS A 79 15.95 -25.61 14.73
C LYS A 79 14.59 -24.91 14.72
N ILE A 80 14.27 -24.14 13.69
CA ILE A 80 13.00 -23.41 13.57
C ILE A 80 11.81 -24.37 13.52
N THR A 81 11.88 -25.38 12.67
CA THR A 81 10.81 -26.40 12.57
C THR A 81 10.59 -27.14 13.89
N LYS A 82 11.65 -27.51 14.62
CA LYS A 82 11.54 -28.09 15.97
C LYS A 82 10.80 -27.18 16.94
N ILE A 83 11.12 -25.88 16.96
CA ILE A 83 10.48 -24.89 17.82
C ILE A 83 8.97 -24.79 17.50
N VAL A 84 8.61 -24.77 16.22
CA VAL A 84 7.20 -24.74 15.78
C VAL A 84 6.46 -25.99 16.26
N TYR A 85 7.04 -27.19 16.09
CA TYR A 85 6.45 -28.44 16.59
C TYR A 85 6.34 -28.47 18.13
N GLU A 86 7.32 -27.96 18.87
CA GLU A 86 7.23 -27.81 20.32
C GLU A 86 6.06 -26.91 20.74
N TYR A 87 5.86 -25.80 20.02
CA TYR A 87 4.74 -24.89 20.27
C TYR A 87 3.38 -25.52 19.94
N LEU A 88 3.26 -26.24 18.82
CA LEU A 88 2.04 -26.96 18.45
C LEU A 88 1.67 -28.02 19.49
N ARG A 89 2.66 -28.75 20.05
CA ARG A 89 2.40 -29.69 21.16
C ARG A 89 1.99 -28.99 22.44
N PHE A 90 2.61 -27.86 22.76
CA PHE A 90 2.20 -27.03 23.88
C PHE A 90 0.72 -26.62 23.76
N LEU A 91 0.32 -26.11 22.59
CA LEU A 91 -1.07 -25.76 22.32
C LEU A 91 -2.01 -26.97 22.36
N SER A 92 -1.63 -28.10 21.76
CA SER A 92 -2.40 -29.34 21.79
C SER A 92 -2.66 -29.82 23.22
N ASN A 93 -1.63 -29.79 24.08
CA ASN A 93 -1.80 -30.13 25.50
C ASN A 93 -2.77 -29.18 26.20
N LYS A 94 -2.67 -27.87 25.94
CA LYS A 94 -3.58 -26.87 26.53
C LYS A 94 -5.02 -26.97 26.03
N ALA A 95 -5.21 -27.33 24.76
CA ALA A 95 -6.53 -27.58 24.19
C ALA A 95 -7.16 -28.86 24.77
N ASN A 96 -6.37 -29.93 24.93
CA ASN A 96 -6.80 -31.16 25.59
C ASN A 96 -7.22 -30.91 27.05
N ASP A 97 -6.44 -30.14 27.81
CA ASP A 97 -6.79 -29.75 29.19
C ASP A 97 -8.16 -29.04 29.23
N ALA A 98 -8.43 -28.14 28.28
CA ALA A 98 -9.69 -27.42 28.18
C ALA A 98 -10.87 -28.33 27.79
N CYS A 99 -10.64 -29.32 26.93
CA CYS A 99 -11.65 -30.29 26.54
C CYS A 99 -12.05 -31.19 27.73
N ILE A 100 -11.07 -31.68 28.50
CA ILE A 100 -11.30 -32.56 29.66
C ILE A 100 -12.08 -31.83 30.77
N ASN A 101 -11.73 -30.57 31.06
CA ASN A 101 -12.35 -29.81 32.14
C ASN A 101 -13.83 -29.45 31.88
N LYS A 102 -14.27 -29.34 30.62
CA LYS A 102 -15.68 -29.14 30.28
C LYS A 102 -16.55 -30.37 30.55
N ASN A 103 -16.01 -31.58 30.30
CA ASN A 103 -16.74 -32.83 30.53
C ASN A 103 -16.98 -33.10 32.03
N SER A 104 -16.24 -32.45 32.94
CA SER A 104 -16.45 -32.53 34.38
C SER A 104 -17.50 -31.57 34.94
N GLU A 105 -17.84 -30.48 34.24
CA GLU A 105 -18.81 -29.48 34.74
C GLU A 105 -20.28 -29.89 34.51
N GLU A 106 -20.56 -30.84 33.63
CA GLU A 106 -21.93 -31.40 33.47
C GLU A 106 -22.38 -32.31 34.64
N TYR A 107 -21.50 -32.60 35.62
CA TYR A 107 -21.84 -33.42 36.79
C TYR A 107 -22.16 -32.64 38.08
N ILE A 108 -22.16 -31.30 38.06
CA ILE A 108 -22.50 -30.47 39.24
C ILE A 108 -23.62 -29.47 38.91
N HIS A 109 -24.73 -29.98 38.36
CA HIS A 109 -26.03 -29.31 38.48
C HIS A 109 -26.89 -30.07 39.49
N ASN A 110 -26.57 -29.90 40.78
CA ASN A 110 -27.50 -30.04 41.90
C ASN A 110 -26.80 -29.64 43.21
N THR A 111 -26.82 -28.34 43.53
CA THR A 111 -27.14 -27.82 44.88
C THR A 111 -27.11 -26.30 44.83
N THR A 112 -28.27 -25.71 44.66
CA THR A 112 -28.59 -24.33 45.04
C THR A 112 -28.58 -24.26 46.57
N THR A 113 -27.63 -23.55 47.18
CA THR A 113 -27.85 -22.89 48.48
C THR A 113 -26.80 -21.81 48.77
N ASN A 114 -27.32 -20.63 49.11
CA ASN A 114 -26.66 -19.43 49.62
C ASN A 114 -25.46 -19.68 50.55
N ASN A 115 -24.42 -18.86 50.42
CA ASN A 115 -24.02 -17.99 51.54
C ASN A 115 -23.12 -16.82 51.08
N ASN A 116 -23.59 -15.62 51.40
CA ASN A 116 -22.79 -14.42 51.51
C ASN A 116 -21.70 -14.61 52.58
N ASN A 117 -20.47 -14.24 52.28
CA ASN A 117 -19.65 -13.44 53.19
C ASN A 117 -18.48 -12.81 52.44
N ASN A 118 -18.50 -11.48 52.43
CA ASN A 118 -17.36 -10.64 52.09
C ASN A 118 -16.20 -10.93 53.04
N ASN A 119 -14.98 -11.07 52.49
CA ASN A 119 -13.83 -10.42 53.07
C ASN A 119 -12.81 -10.06 51.99
N SER A 120 -12.50 -8.78 51.97
CA SER A 120 -11.50 -8.11 51.15
C SER A 120 -10.11 -8.75 51.29
N SER A 121 -9.57 -9.22 50.17
CA SER A 121 -8.14 -9.10 49.90
C SER A 121 -7.98 -8.74 48.43
N ASN A 122 -7.72 -7.46 48.17
CA ASN A 122 -7.19 -7.00 46.89
C ASN A 122 -5.73 -7.48 46.77
N ASN A 123 -5.57 -8.77 46.54
CA ASN A 123 -4.40 -9.27 45.83
C ASN A 123 -4.83 -9.38 44.38
N THR A 124 -4.24 -8.54 43.52
CA THR A 124 -4.15 -8.75 42.08
C THR A 124 -3.45 -10.09 41.84
N THR A 125 -4.19 -11.17 42.02
CA THR A 125 -3.79 -12.49 41.59
C THR A 125 -3.78 -12.43 40.07
N ASN A 126 -2.59 -12.50 39.47
CA ASN A 126 -2.42 -12.77 38.05
C ASN A 126 -3.25 -14.02 37.71
N ILE A 127 -4.47 -13.83 37.20
CA ILE A 127 -5.32 -14.91 36.74
C ILE A 127 -4.57 -15.54 35.57
N LYS A 128 -4.01 -16.74 35.78
CA LYS A 128 -3.35 -17.50 34.71
C LYS A 128 -4.37 -17.73 33.60
N SER A 129 -4.04 -17.32 32.38
CA SER A 129 -4.87 -17.56 31.21
C SER A 129 -4.97 -19.05 30.90
N THR A 130 -6.18 -19.51 30.60
CA THR A 130 -6.47 -20.87 30.11
C THR A 130 -6.80 -20.83 28.62
N PHE A 131 -6.64 -21.95 27.93
CA PHE A 131 -6.96 -22.04 26.50
C PHE A 131 -8.43 -21.65 26.24
N ASP A 132 -9.36 -22.13 27.07
CA ASP A 132 -10.78 -21.75 27.03
C ASP A 132 -10.99 -20.24 27.16
N SER A 133 -10.33 -19.59 28.13
CA SER A 133 -10.48 -18.13 28.30
C SER A 133 -9.97 -17.35 27.09
N CYS A 134 -8.82 -17.73 26.52
CA CYS A 134 -8.25 -17.07 25.35
C CYS A 134 -9.16 -17.22 24.12
N VAL A 135 -9.71 -18.41 23.90
CA VAL A 135 -10.61 -18.65 22.75
C VAL A 135 -11.92 -17.87 22.91
N ARG A 136 -12.46 -17.75 24.12
CA ARG A 136 -13.66 -16.93 24.38
C ARG A 136 -13.39 -15.44 24.16
N ASP A 137 -12.28 -14.93 24.65
CA ASP A 137 -11.87 -13.54 24.43
C ASP A 137 -11.68 -13.27 22.92
N PHE A 138 -11.10 -14.24 22.19
CA PHE A 138 -10.96 -14.16 20.73
C PHE A 138 -12.31 -14.22 20.01
N GLN A 139 -13.25 -15.06 20.44
CA GLN A 139 -14.62 -15.11 19.89
C GLN A 139 -15.34 -13.77 20.05
N LEU A 140 -15.24 -13.14 21.22
CA LEU A 140 -15.80 -11.80 21.45
C LEU A 140 -15.13 -10.77 20.52
N THR A 141 -13.81 -10.80 20.43
CA THR A 141 -13.04 -9.90 19.55
C THR A 141 -13.44 -10.07 18.08
N GLN A 142 -13.65 -11.30 17.60
CA GLN A 142 -14.13 -11.54 16.22
C GLN A 142 -15.55 -11.01 16.01
N LYS A 143 -16.45 -11.24 16.97
CA LYS A 143 -17.83 -10.74 16.89
C LYS A 143 -17.87 -9.21 16.82
N GLU A 144 -17.07 -8.53 17.65
CA GLU A 144 -16.90 -7.08 17.60
C GLU A 144 -16.27 -6.65 16.26
N THR A 145 -15.22 -7.34 15.81
CA THR A 145 -14.55 -7.03 14.53
C THR A 145 -15.52 -7.18 13.35
N PHE A 146 -16.42 -8.16 13.40
CA PHE A 146 -17.44 -8.37 12.39
C PHE A 146 -18.51 -7.26 12.40
N GLN A 147 -18.99 -6.86 13.58
CA GLN A 147 -19.92 -5.73 13.72
C GLN A 147 -19.29 -4.42 13.25
N CYS A 148 -18.02 -4.23 13.55
CA CYS A 148 -17.23 -3.08 13.14
C CYS A 148 -16.52 -3.29 11.79
N ARG A 149 -16.91 -4.27 10.98
CA ARG A 149 -16.23 -4.49 9.70
C ARG A 149 -16.57 -3.38 8.73
N THR A 150 -15.60 -2.97 7.91
CA THR A 150 -15.89 -2.19 6.71
C THR A 150 -16.71 -3.05 5.74
N ILE A 151 -17.78 -2.47 5.19
CA ILE A 151 -18.59 -3.14 4.17
C ILE A 151 -17.69 -3.36 2.96
N PHE A 152 -17.64 -4.60 2.46
CA PHE A 152 -16.94 -4.94 1.23
C PHE A 152 -17.49 -4.11 0.05
N GLY A 153 -16.66 -3.86 -0.96
CA GLY A 153 -17.16 -3.29 -2.21
C GLY A 153 -18.19 -4.23 -2.87
N PRO A 154 -19.03 -3.72 -3.79
CA PRO A 154 -20.08 -4.53 -4.41
C PRO A 154 -19.53 -5.80 -5.09
N GLN A 155 -18.38 -5.70 -5.77
CA GLN A 155 -17.76 -6.82 -6.47
C GLN A 155 -17.26 -7.88 -5.48
N GLU A 156 -16.51 -7.47 -4.46
CA GLU A 156 -16.00 -8.39 -3.43
C GLU A 156 -17.14 -9.04 -2.65
N THR A 157 -18.22 -8.29 -2.39
CA THR A 157 -19.42 -8.81 -1.72
C THR A 157 -20.09 -9.91 -2.54
N VAL A 158 -20.27 -9.69 -3.85
CA VAL A 158 -20.90 -10.68 -4.73
C VAL A 158 -20.02 -11.92 -4.85
N ILE A 159 -18.71 -11.76 -5.00
CA ILE A 159 -17.76 -12.88 -5.03
C ILE A 159 -17.83 -13.66 -3.71
N TRP A 160 -17.77 -12.97 -2.57
CA TRP A 160 -17.88 -13.58 -1.24
C TRP A 160 -19.17 -14.42 -1.08
N ILE A 161 -20.32 -13.82 -1.40
CA ILE A 161 -21.62 -14.48 -1.29
C ILE A 161 -21.69 -15.69 -2.20
N ALA A 162 -21.29 -15.55 -3.46
CA ALA A 162 -21.33 -16.62 -4.44
C ALA A 162 -20.51 -17.83 -3.98
N THR A 163 -19.29 -17.63 -3.51
CA THR A 163 -18.44 -18.71 -2.99
C THR A 163 -19.02 -19.31 -1.71
N MET A 164 -19.41 -18.50 -0.73
CA MET A 164 -19.90 -19.01 0.56
C MET A 164 -21.20 -19.81 0.46
N LEU A 165 -22.06 -19.54 -0.54
CA LEU A 165 -23.24 -20.36 -0.83
C LEU A 165 -22.92 -21.81 -1.22
N HIS A 166 -21.69 -22.10 -1.68
CA HIS A 166 -21.27 -23.46 -1.97
C HIS A 166 -20.82 -24.24 -0.73
N HIS A 167 -20.41 -23.55 0.34
CA HIS A 167 -19.78 -24.16 1.51
C HIS A 167 -20.59 -24.06 2.80
N THR A 168 -21.60 -23.17 2.85
CA THR A 168 -22.31 -22.83 4.08
C THR A 168 -23.82 -22.72 3.89
N LEU A 169 -24.56 -22.72 4.99
CA LEU A 169 -26.00 -22.52 4.96
C LEU A 169 -26.35 -21.07 4.52
N PRO A 170 -27.46 -20.85 3.80
CA PRO A 170 -27.84 -19.52 3.29
C PRO A 170 -27.92 -18.43 4.38
N GLN A 171 -28.34 -18.79 5.58
CA GLN A 171 -28.43 -17.89 6.74
C GLN A 171 -27.06 -17.43 7.27
N ASP A 172 -25.99 -18.15 6.93
CA ASP A 172 -24.66 -17.97 7.49
C ASP A 172 -23.68 -17.30 6.53
N VAL A 173 -24.03 -17.16 5.25
CA VAL A 173 -23.18 -16.67 4.15
C VAL A 173 -22.43 -15.37 4.48
N HIS A 174 -23.06 -14.45 5.20
CA HIS A 174 -22.45 -13.17 5.56
C HIS A 174 -21.46 -13.26 6.71
N SER A 175 -21.52 -14.29 7.55
CA SER A 175 -20.78 -14.40 8.81
C SER A 175 -19.85 -15.61 8.88
N ALA A 176 -20.03 -16.60 8.00
CA ALA A 176 -19.20 -17.79 7.91
C ALA A 176 -17.70 -17.44 7.82
N TYR A 177 -16.87 -18.16 8.58
CA TYR A 177 -15.41 -17.94 8.68
C TYR A 177 -14.96 -16.55 9.20
N LEU A 178 -15.89 -15.63 9.47
CA LEU A 178 -15.59 -14.29 10.00
C LEU A 178 -15.88 -14.17 11.49
N ILE A 179 -16.76 -15.04 12.01
CA ILE A 179 -17.05 -15.17 13.43
C ILE A 179 -16.98 -16.63 13.83
N ILE A 180 -16.61 -16.87 15.09
CA ILE A 180 -16.78 -18.17 15.74
C ILE A 180 -18.18 -18.18 16.37
N LYS A 181 -19.09 -19.00 15.84
CA LYS A 181 -20.47 -19.15 16.34
C LYS A 181 -20.53 -20.15 17.48
N THR A 182 -19.84 -21.27 17.33
CA THR A 182 -19.87 -22.40 18.26
C THR A 182 -18.46 -22.75 18.71
N LEU A 183 -18.22 -22.76 20.02
CA LEU A 183 -16.93 -23.17 20.57
C LEU A 183 -16.85 -24.69 20.63
N ASP A 184 -16.01 -25.28 19.76
CA ASP A 184 -15.78 -26.72 19.70
C ASP A 184 -14.33 -27.06 20.07
N PHE A 185 -14.09 -27.26 21.37
CA PHE A 185 -12.77 -27.58 21.90
C PHE A 185 -12.26 -28.96 21.48
N GLN A 186 -13.15 -29.88 21.10
CA GLN A 186 -12.76 -31.18 20.58
C GLN A 186 -12.11 -31.00 19.22
N VAL A 187 -12.76 -30.28 18.31
CA VAL A 187 -12.23 -29.97 16.97
C VAL A 187 -10.93 -29.17 17.06
N TYR A 188 -10.84 -28.19 17.96
CA TYR A 188 -9.59 -27.43 18.17
C TYR A 188 -8.45 -28.34 18.62
N SER A 189 -8.73 -29.26 19.55
CA SER A 189 -7.73 -30.20 20.05
C SER A 189 -7.29 -31.19 18.97
N GLU A 190 -8.24 -31.76 18.22
CA GLU A 190 -7.96 -32.72 17.14
C GLU A 190 -7.10 -32.10 16.03
N LEU A 191 -7.40 -30.86 15.64
CA LEU A 191 -6.59 -30.15 14.64
C LEU A 191 -5.16 -29.92 15.14
N LEU A 192 -5.01 -29.39 16.36
CA LEU A 192 -3.69 -29.12 16.95
C LEU A 192 -2.89 -30.42 17.17
N ASP A 193 -3.55 -31.48 17.61
CA ASP A 193 -2.94 -32.81 17.79
C ASP A 193 -2.44 -33.35 16.44
N THR A 194 -3.27 -33.26 15.39
CA THR A 194 -2.92 -33.67 14.02
C THR A 194 -1.68 -32.91 13.53
N LEU A 195 -1.69 -31.57 13.61
CA LEU A 195 -0.58 -30.74 13.16
C LEU A 195 0.71 -30.99 13.95
N SER A 196 0.60 -31.28 15.26
CA SER A 196 1.74 -31.54 16.13
C SER A 196 2.43 -32.89 15.89
N LYS A 197 1.73 -33.85 15.27
CA LYS A 197 2.21 -35.21 15.02
C LYS A 197 2.51 -35.48 13.55
N GLN A 198 1.71 -34.93 12.64
CA GLN A 198 1.86 -35.13 11.20
C GLN A 198 3.10 -34.42 10.67
N GLN A 199 3.82 -35.08 9.76
CA GLN A 199 4.96 -34.50 9.06
C GLN A 199 4.48 -33.44 8.06
N ALA A 200 4.97 -32.21 8.21
CA ALA A 200 4.73 -31.13 7.27
C ALA A 200 5.59 -31.26 6.01
N CYS A 201 5.07 -30.79 4.88
CA CYS A 201 5.89 -30.44 3.73
C CYS A 201 6.63 -29.13 4.04
N LEU A 202 7.96 -29.13 3.84
CA LEU A 202 8.80 -27.96 4.05
C LEU A 202 9.12 -27.34 2.69
N ILE A 203 8.69 -26.10 2.50
CA ILE A 203 9.03 -25.30 1.32
C ILE A 203 9.95 -24.19 1.81
N HIS A 204 11.16 -24.11 1.26
CA HIS A 204 12.13 -23.08 1.56
C HIS A 204 12.44 -22.31 0.28
N SER A 205 12.04 -21.04 0.25
CA SER A 205 12.32 -20.15 -0.87
C SER A 205 13.63 -19.42 -0.65
N PHE A 206 14.62 -19.68 -1.50
CA PHE A 206 15.91 -19.00 -1.48
C PHE A 206 16.55 -19.01 -2.88
N LYS A 207 17.52 -18.13 -3.10
CA LYS A 207 18.24 -18.07 -4.38
C LYS A 207 19.14 -19.31 -4.54
N LEU A 208 18.76 -20.22 -5.44
CA LEU A 208 19.54 -21.42 -5.72
C LEU A 208 20.92 -21.07 -6.29
N ASN A 209 21.95 -21.71 -5.73
CA ASN A 209 23.31 -21.67 -6.28
C ASN A 209 23.63 -23.01 -6.98
N PRO A 210 23.76 -23.04 -8.32
CA PRO A 210 23.99 -24.27 -9.08
C PRO A 210 25.34 -24.94 -8.77
N THR A 211 26.27 -24.26 -8.09
CA THR A 211 27.53 -24.86 -7.63
C THR A 211 27.38 -25.70 -6.36
N ILE A 212 26.35 -25.45 -5.56
CA ILE A 212 26.11 -26.09 -4.26
C ILE A 212 24.95 -27.09 -4.36
N HIS A 213 23.89 -26.72 -5.07
CA HIS A 213 22.67 -27.52 -5.20
C HIS A 213 22.77 -28.44 -6.42
N ARG A 214 22.72 -29.76 -6.16
CA ARG A 214 22.64 -30.80 -7.19
C ARG A 214 21.17 -31.11 -7.47
N ASN A 215 20.85 -31.61 -8.67
CA ASN A 215 19.49 -32.01 -9.09
C ASN A 215 18.45 -30.87 -9.09
N ILE A 216 18.75 -29.80 -9.83
CA ILE A 216 17.79 -28.70 -10.03
C ILE A 216 16.73 -29.15 -11.04
N HIS A 217 15.49 -29.19 -10.59
CA HIS A 217 14.31 -29.36 -11.41
C HIS A 217 13.82 -28.00 -11.92
N VAL A 218 13.13 -28.00 -13.06
CA VAL A 218 12.53 -26.80 -13.64
C VAL A 218 11.04 -27.06 -13.82
N GLU A 219 10.22 -26.28 -13.14
CA GLU A 219 8.77 -26.31 -13.31
C GLU A 219 8.40 -25.80 -14.71
N LYS A 220 7.48 -26.48 -15.39
CA LYS A 220 7.20 -26.33 -16.82
C LYS A 220 6.60 -24.99 -17.21
N TRP A 221 5.75 -24.41 -16.36
CA TRP A 221 4.92 -23.25 -16.71
C TRP A 221 5.61 -21.93 -16.42
N TYR A 222 6.31 -21.85 -15.29
CA TYR A 222 6.98 -20.64 -14.80
C TYR A 222 8.51 -20.70 -14.91
N ASN A 223 9.07 -21.84 -15.35
CA ASN A 223 10.51 -22.11 -15.34
C ASN A 223 11.12 -21.94 -13.94
N LEU A 224 10.34 -22.19 -12.89
CA LEU A 224 10.80 -22.09 -11.51
C LEU A 224 11.81 -23.21 -11.25
N GLN A 225 13.01 -22.83 -10.84
CA GLN A 225 14.04 -23.78 -10.44
C GLN A 225 13.82 -24.21 -9.00
N TYR A 226 13.82 -25.52 -8.73
CA TYR A 226 13.68 -26.06 -7.38
C TYR A 226 14.48 -27.35 -7.19
N THR A 227 14.76 -27.68 -5.92
CA THR A 227 15.33 -28.98 -5.53
C THR A 227 14.36 -29.69 -4.59
N GLN A 228 14.31 -31.01 -4.66
CA GLN A 228 13.49 -31.83 -3.79
C GLN A 228 14.36 -32.79 -2.99
N GLU A 229 14.17 -32.83 -1.68
CA GLU A 229 14.90 -33.70 -0.76
C GLU A 229 13.91 -34.36 0.21
N GLU A 230 14.14 -35.65 0.51
CA GLU A 230 13.41 -36.32 1.58
C GLU A 230 14.01 -35.95 2.93
N VAL A 231 13.16 -35.47 3.84
CA VAL A 231 13.57 -35.05 5.18
C VAL A 231 13.00 -36.04 6.20
N SER A 232 13.85 -36.52 7.11
CA SER A 232 13.41 -37.47 8.13
C SER A 232 12.59 -36.78 9.24
N THR A 233 11.61 -37.51 9.79
CA THR A 233 10.78 -37.07 10.94
C THR A 233 11.60 -36.66 12.17
N LYS A 234 12.76 -37.29 12.39
CA LYS A 234 13.70 -36.95 13.48
C LYS A 234 14.37 -35.59 13.29
N GLN A 235 14.67 -35.21 12.04
CA GLN A 235 15.28 -33.91 11.73
C GLN A 235 14.30 -32.76 11.90
N ILE A 236 13.03 -32.97 11.53
CA ILE A 236 11.94 -32.00 11.62
C ILE A 236 11.46 -31.80 13.06
N GLY A 237 11.64 -32.81 13.91
CA GLY A 237 11.25 -32.76 15.32
C GLY A 237 9.81 -33.21 15.61
N CYS A 238 9.05 -33.66 14.60
CA CYS A 238 7.65 -34.09 14.77
C CYS A 238 7.48 -35.33 15.67
N LEU A 239 8.55 -36.11 15.92
CA LEU A 239 8.57 -37.26 16.86
C LEU A 239 9.44 -37.06 18.11
N ASN A 240 9.98 -35.85 18.36
CA ASN A 240 10.80 -35.62 19.55
C ASN A 240 9.95 -35.57 20.81
N ASN A 241 10.07 -36.53 21.74
CA ASN A 241 9.39 -36.51 23.04
C ASN A 241 9.96 -35.49 24.05
N LEU A 242 10.81 -34.56 23.62
CA LEU A 242 11.33 -33.50 24.48
C LEU A 242 10.21 -32.49 24.74
N HIS A 243 9.53 -32.68 25.87
CA HIS A 243 8.66 -31.66 26.44
C HIS A 243 9.50 -30.66 27.24
N GLY A 244 9.31 -29.36 26.98
CA GLY A 244 9.62 -28.32 27.96
C GLY A 244 11.02 -27.68 27.92
N THR A 245 11.71 -27.69 26.79
CA THR A 245 12.96 -26.90 26.64
C THR A 245 12.70 -25.40 26.55
N ILE A 246 11.56 -25.00 25.99
CA ILE A 246 11.20 -23.59 25.77
C ILE A 246 9.97 -23.25 26.61
N PRO A 247 10.01 -22.18 27.45
CA PRO A 247 8.93 -21.83 28.35
C PRO A 247 7.83 -21.02 27.63
N PHE A 248 7.13 -21.66 26.70
CA PHE A 248 5.97 -21.04 26.05
C PHE A 248 4.83 -20.78 27.05
N SER A 249 4.06 -19.73 26.82
CA SER A 249 2.83 -19.45 27.57
C SER A 249 1.67 -19.08 26.66
N LEU A 250 0.45 -19.17 27.20
CA LEU A 250 -0.74 -18.64 26.54
C LEU A 250 -0.76 -17.11 26.62
N PRO A 251 -1.47 -16.41 25.72
CA PRO A 251 -1.65 -14.97 25.77
C PRO A 251 -2.23 -14.55 27.13
N LEU A 252 -1.88 -13.34 27.60
CA LEU A 252 -2.48 -12.80 28.83
C LEU A 252 -3.97 -12.54 28.60
N LYS A 253 -4.80 -12.78 29.63
CA LYS A 253 -6.21 -12.45 29.58
C LYS A 253 -6.36 -10.94 29.36
N VAL A 254 -6.88 -10.56 28.19
CA VAL A 254 -7.35 -9.20 27.97
C VAL A 254 -8.73 -9.19 28.61
N ASN A 255 -8.92 -8.43 29.69
CA ASN A 255 -10.26 -8.23 30.23
C ASN A 255 -11.09 -7.54 29.14
N GLY A 256 -11.78 -8.34 28.34
CA GLY A 256 -12.78 -7.91 27.37
C GLY A 256 -13.96 -7.34 28.12
N ASN A 257 -13.80 -6.12 28.62
CA ASN A 257 -14.95 -5.32 28.99
C ASN A 257 -15.66 -5.02 27.68
N VAL A 258 -16.89 -5.52 27.54
CA VAL A 258 -17.85 -4.99 26.59
C VAL A 258 -18.01 -3.52 26.96
N HIS A 259 -17.28 -2.66 26.26
CA HIS A 259 -17.32 -1.23 26.52
C HIS A 259 -18.68 -0.74 26.04
N GLU A 260 -19.51 -0.25 26.96
CA GLU A 260 -20.61 0.64 26.61
C GLU A 260 -19.97 1.87 25.96
N TYR A 261 -20.05 1.94 24.63
CA TYR A 261 -19.51 3.05 23.86
C TYR A 261 -20.27 4.31 24.27
N LEU A 262 -19.64 5.17 25.07
CA LEU A 262 -20.10 6.54 25.28
C LEU A 262 -19.84 7.31 23.98
N THR A 263 -20.75 7.15 23.01
CA THR A 263 -20.74 7.94 21.78
C THR A 263 -21.10 9.39 22.12
N LEU A 264 -20.32 10.37 21.63
CA LEU A 264 -20.76 11.77 21.67
C LEU A 264 -22.07 11.92 20.88
N SER A 265 -22.85 12.98 21.09
CA SER A 265 -24.09 13.18 20.31
C SER A 265 -23.77 13.51 18.85
N SER A 266 -24.49 12.89 17.90
CA SER A 266 -24.36 13.17 16.45
C SER A 266 -24.84 14.57 16.04
N GLU A 267 -25.47 15.31 16.95
CA GLU A 267 -25.81 16.72 16.75
C GLU A 267 -24.56 17.62 16.53
N ASN A 268 -23.37 17.13 16.90
CA ASN A 268 -22.10 17.86 16.76
C ASN A 268 -21.24 17.40 15.57
N ASP A 269 -21.78 16.57 14.65
CA ASP A 269 -21.02 16.10 13.49
C ASP A 269 -20.64 17.25 12.55
N ILE A 270 -19.34 17.34 12.27
CA ILE A 270 -18.78 18.37 11.40
C ILE A 270 -18.61 17.77 10.00
N GLN A 271 -19.36 18.28 9.03
CA GLN A 271 -19.33 17.77 7.64
C GLN A 271 -17.97 17.96 6.94
N THR A 272 -17.20 19.00 7.31
CA THR A 272 -15.90 19.31 6.69
C THR A 272 -14.86 19.66 7.75
N PRO A 273 -13.59 19.23 7.62
CA PRO A 273 -12.54 19.57 8.58
C PRO A 273 -12.41 21.07 8.84
N ILE A 274 -12.26 21.42 10.12
CA ILE A 274 -12.03 22.79 10.58
C ILE A 274 -10.54 22.98 10.82
N ASN A 275 -9.99 24.10 10.35
CA ASN A 275 -8.64 24.50 10.66
C ASN A 275 -8.60 25.15 12.05
N LEU A 276 -8.04 24.46 13.04
CA LEU A 276 -7.89 24.96 14.40
C LEU A 276 -6.63 25.82 14.59
N THR A 277 -5.74 25.91 13.59
CA THR A 277 -4.55 26.78 13.65
C THR A 277 -4.92 28.24 13.91
N THR A 278 -6.08 28.69 13.43
CA THR A 278 -6.54 30.06 13.65
C THR A 278 -6.76 30.39 15.13
N GLU A 279 -7.00 29.39 15.97
CA GLU A 279 -7.17 29.58 17.41
C GLU A 279 -5.83 29.72 18.15
N PHE A 280 -4.73 29.31 17.53
CA PHE A 280 -3.37 29.53 18.03
C PHE A 280 -2.76 30.87 17.57
N LYS A 281 -3.51 31.71 16.85
CA LYS A 281 -3.03 33.01 16.37
C LYS A 281 -2.48 33.87 17.52
N GLY A 282 -1.25 34.36 17.34
CA GLY A 282 -0.54 35.17 18.34
C GLY A 282 0.10 34.36 19.47
N THR A 283 0.08 33.02 19.40
CA THR A 283 0.79 32.14 20.35
C THR A 283 2.07 31.59 19.72
N VAL A 284 2.96 31.04 20.55
CA VAL A 284 4.17 30.34 20.09
C VAL A 284 3.89 29.15 19.17
N PHE A 285 2.67 28.60 19.16
CA PHE A 285 2.31 27.41 18.39
C PHE A 285 1.90 27.70 16.95
N GLU A 286 1.61 28.97 16.60
CA GLU A 286 1.17 29.38 15.26
C GLU A 286 2.21 29.03 14.18
N ASP A 287 3.49 29.17 14.49
CA ASP A 287 4.57 29.01 13.51
C ASP A 287 4.98 27.54 13.28
N TYR A 288 4.43 26.59 14.03
CA TYR A 288 4.83 25.18 13.95
C TYR A 288 4.09 24.37 12.86
N GLY A 289 3.09 24.94 12.20
CA GLY A 289 2.39 24.30 11.08
C GLY A 289 0.87 24.41 11.19
N SER A 290 0.13 23.34 10.84
CA SER A 290 -1.34 23.36 10.83
C SER A 290 -2.01 22.20 11.57
N LEU A 291 -3.12 22.51 12.25
CA LEU A 291 -3.97 21.55 12.96
C LEU A 291 -5.38 21.58 12.38
N TRP A 292 -5.84 20.42 11.91
CA TRP A 292 -7.16 20.21 11.36
C TRP A 292 -7.93 19.22 12.21
N TYR A 293 -9.23 19.48 12.38
CA TYR A 293 -10.08 18.67 13.24
C TYR A 293 -11.43 18.42 12.57
N GLN A 294 -11.95 17.21 12.70
CA GLN A 294 -13.29 16.87 12.27
C GLN A 294 -13.94 15.87 13.22
N GLN A 295 -15.03 16.27 13.87
CA GLN A 295 -15.84 15.35 14.66
C GLN A 295 -16.77 14.58 13.73
N LEU A 296 -16.66 13.26 13.74
CA LEU A 296 -17.56 12.36 13.01
C LEU A 296 -17.93 11.21 13.93
N ASN A 297 -19.18 11.21 14.36
CA ASN A 297 -19.75 10.14 15.16
C ASN A 297 -20.20 9.01 14.25
N ASN A 298 -19.46 7.91 14.24
CA ASN A 298 -19.93 6.69 13.61
C ASN A 298 -20.64 5.89 14.71
N HIS A 299 -21.99 5.92 14.74
CA HIS A 299 -22.83 5.24 15.73
C HIS A 299 -22.50 3.74 15.96
N LEU A 300 -21.73 3.13 15.05
CA LEU A 300 -21.30 1.72 15.11
C LEU A 300 -19.83 1.53 15.55
N LYS A 301 -18.99 2.58 15.54
CA LYS A 301 -17.56 2.49 15.87
C LYS A 301 -17.05 3.73 16.62
N ASN A 302 -16.65 3.55 17.88
CA ASN A 302 -15.88 4.54 18.64
C ASN A 302 -14.40 4.53 18.20
N GLU A 303 -14.15 4.92 16.95
CA GLU A 303 -12.81 4.96 16.33
C GLU A 303 -12.39 6.41 16.02
N ALA A 304 -11.09 6.65 16.13
CA ALA A 304 -10.47 7.88 15.68
C ALA A 304 -9.21 7.60 14.86
N TYR A 305 -8.87 8.58 14.03
CA TYR A 305 -7.70 8.61 13.19
C TYR A 305 -6.89 9.87 13.50
N ILE A 306 -5.59 9.69 13.64
CA ILE A 306 -4.61 10.77 13.78
C ILE A 306 -3.65 10.65 12.59
N TYR A 307 -3.64 11.68 11.76
CA TYR A 307 -2.69 11.85 10.68
C TYR A 307 -1.70 12.94 11.05
N VAL A 308 -0.40 12.67 10.88
CA VAL A 308 0.67 13.63 11.14
C VAL A 308 1.68 13.58 10.01
N GLN A 309 1.99 14.73 9.42
CA GLN A 309 3.11 14.89 8.51
C GLN A 309 4.14 15.81 9.14
N ILE A 310 5.39 15.34 9.21
CA ILE A 310 6.51 16.10 9.74
C ILE A 310 7.47 16.43 8.59
N SER A 311 7.65 17.72 8.31
CA SER A 311 8.68 18.17 7.37
C SER A 311 9.83 18.87 8.11
N THR A 312 11.06 18.63 7.66
CA THR A 312 12.25 19.25 8.25
C THR A 312 12.56 20.61 7.60
N GLY A 313 13.16 21.53 8.36
CA GLY A 313 13.78 22.75 7.82
C GLY A 313 15.13 22.52 7.15
N MET A 314 15.68 21.29 7.23
CA MET A 314 16.97 20.95 6.67
C MET A 314 16.92 20.75 5.14
N GLU A 315 17.82 21.39 4.41
CA GLU A 315 17.97 21.19 2.96
C GLU A 315 18.46 19.78 2.60
N LEU A 316 17.70 19.05 1.78
CA LEU A 316 17.99 17.69 1.30
C LEU A 316 18.64 17.67 -0.10
N ASN A 317 19.46 18.68 -0.39
CA ASN A 317 19.95 19.03 -1.73
C ASN A 317 21.10 18.13 -2.26
N TYR A 318 21.40 17.00 -1.59
CA TYR A 318 22.37 16.02 -2.11
C TYR A 318 21.97 14.57 -1.80
N PRO A 319 22.36 13.60 -2.65
CA PRO A 319 21.91 12.20 -2.55
C PRO A 319 22.10 11.57 -1.17
N LEU A 320 23.24 11.82 -0.52
CA LEU A 320 23.55 11.28 0.81
C LEU A 320 22.54 11.72 1.88
N LYS A 321 22.10 12.99 1.89
CA LYS A 321 21.07 13.49 2.84
C LYS A 321 19.69 12.91 2.54
N ALA A 322 19.32 12.81 1.27
CA ALA A 322 18.06 12.16 0.88
C ALA A 322 18.05 10.68 1.27
N CYS A 323 19.19 9.99 1.13
CA CYS A 323 19.37 8.61 1.56
C CYS A 323 19.28 8.49 3.09
N LEU A 324 19.92 9.39 3.85
CA LEU A 324 19.77 9.48 5.32
C LEU A 324 18.32 9.74 5.75
N SER A 325 17.58 10.58 5.01
CA SER A 325 16.15 10.80 5.27
C SER A 325 15.34 9.52 5.07
N ARG A 326 15.53 8.79 3.96
CA ARG A 326 14.86 7.50 3.73
C ARG A 326 15.21 6.48 4.81
N LEU A 327 16.49 6.37 5.19
CA LEU A 327 16.94 5.51 6.30
C LEU A 327 16.29 5.89 7.63
N LEU A 328 16.17 7.19 7.94
CA LEU A 328 15.51 7.65 9.17
C LEU A 328 14.03 7.25 9.17
N GLN A 329 13.32 7.46 8.06
CA GLN A 329 11.91 7.09 7.94
C GLN A 329 11.70 5.58 8.07
N LEU A 330 12.56 4.75 7.47
CA LEU A 330 12.56 3.29 7.67
C LEU A 330 12.88 2.88 9.11
N SER A 331 13.84 3.56 9.74
CA SER A 331 14.17 3.33 11.15
C SER A 331 12.99 3.62 12.08
N ILE A 332 12.25 4.69 11.82
CA ILE A 332 11.01 5.01 12.55
C ILE A 332 9.96 3.93 12.30
N LYS A 333 9.75 3.52 11.04
CA LYS A 333 8.80 2.47 10.68
C LYS A 333 9.06 1.17 11.43
N LEU A 334 10.31 0.69 11.45
CA LEU A 334 10.67 -0.52 12.18
C LEU A 334 10.49 -0.39 13.71
N ARG A 335 10.89 0.73 14.32
CA ARG A 335 10.70 0.95 15.77
C ARG A 335 9.22 1.05 16.14
N SER A 336 8.41 1.72 15.32
CA SER A 336 6.97 1.82 15.56
C SER A 336 6.25 0.48 15.54
N SER A 337 6.73 -0.49 14.75
CA SER A 337 6.17 -1.86 14.75
C SER A 337 6.34 -2.58 16.10
N ASN A 338 7.35 -2.21 16.89
CA ASN A 338 7.54 -2.71 18.25
C ASN A 338 6.60 -2.03 19.26
N CYS A 339 6.11 -0.82 18.97
CA CYS A 339 5.12 -0.14 19.82
C CYS A 339 3.79 -0.90 19.82
N GLU A 340 3.39 -1.48 18.68
CA GLU A 340 2.22 -2.37 18.58
C GLU A 340 2.34 -3.62 19.47
N LEU A 341 3.56 -4.12 19.71
CA LEU A 341 3.81 -5.23 20.63
C LEU A 341 3.61 -4.83 22.10
N LEU A 342 4.03 -3.61 22.47
CA LEU A 342 4.05 -3.16 23.86
C LEU A 342 2.64 -2.83 24.39
N THR A 343 1.73 -2.37 23.53
CA THR A 343 0.39 -1.95 23.97
C THR A 343 -0.65 -3.06 23.97
N MET A 344 -0.37 -4.26 23.41
CA MET A 344 -1.23 -5.47 23.40
C MET A 344 -2.76 -5.22 23.32
N GLU A 345 -3.20 -4.23 22.55
CA GLU A 345 -4.61 -3.84 22.47
C GLU A 345 -5.12 -4.08 21.06
N SER A 346 -6.05 -5.03 20.94
CA SER A 346 -6.50 -5.72 19.72
C SER A 346 -7.06 -4.86 18.58
N ARG A 347 -7.05 -3.52 18.69
CA ARG A 347 -7.62 -2.59 17.71
C ARG A 347 -6.77 -1.36 17.40
N MET A 348 -5.67 -1.11 18.10
CA MET A 348 -4.75 -0.01 17.75
C MET A 348 -3.86 -0.42 16.59
N LYS A 349 -3.73 0.47 15.59
CA LYS A 349 -2.85 0.28 14.44
C LYS A 349 -2.09 1.56 14.16
N SER A 350 -0.82 1.42 13.81
CA SER A 350 -0.01 2.52 13.34
C SER A 350 0.63 2.18 12.00
N SER A 351 0.79 3.18 11.14
CA SER A 351 1.58 3.03 9.92
C SER A 351 2.43 4.27 9.69
N VAL A 352 3.66 4.04 9.27
CA VAL A 352 4.61 5.09 8.90
C VAL A 352 4.84 4.99 7.39
N ASN A 353 4.38 6.00 6.67
CA ASN A 353 4.58 6.14 5.24
C ASN A 353 5.82 7.00 4.98
N THR A 354 6.60 6.58 3.98
CA THR A 354 7.80 7.29 3.56
C THR A 354 7.45 8.27 2.45
N ASN A 355 7.79 9.55 2.61
CA ASN A 355 7.49 10.58 1.61
C ASN A 355 8.70 11.51 1.41
N VAL A 356 8.74 12.18 0.25
CA VAL A 356 9.76 13.20 -0.10
C VAL A 356 9.71 14.37 0.88
N ASN A 357 8.51 14.72 1.36
CA ASN A 357 8.30 15.82 2.31
C ASN A 357 8.61 15.43 3.77
N GLY A 358 8.98 14.18 4.05
CA GLY A 358 9.24 13.65 5.38
C GLY A 358 8.28 12.54 5.81
N PRO A 359 8.44 11.98 7.03
CA PRO A 359 7.61 10.88 7.49
C PRO A 359 6.15 11.31 7.69
N GLU A 360 5.25 10.41 7.30
CA GLU A 360 3.81 10.52 7.50
C GLU A 360 3.35 9.41 8.46
N PHE A 361 2.74 9.80 9.57
CA PHE A 361 2.21 8.90 10.59
C PHE A 361 0.70 8.81 10.46
N ILE A 362 0.17 7.59 10.49
CA ILE A 362 -1.26 7.32 10.52
C ILE A 362 -1.50 6.40 11.70
N ILE A 363 -2.29 6.84 12.65
CA ILE A 363 -2.65 6.09 13.86
C ILE A 363 -4.16 5.97 13.89
N LYS A 364 -4.65 4.74 14.07
CA LYS A 364 -6.08 4.47 14.14
C LYS A 364 -6.42 3.50 15.26
N GLY A 365 -7.58 3.72 15.89
CA GLY A 365 -8.12 2.81 16.89
C GLY A 365 -9.12 3.49 17.84
N PRO A 366 -9.43 2.84 18.97
CA PRO A 366 -10.44 3.33 19.92
C PRO A 366 -10.13 4.70 20.54
N CYS A 367 -11.10 5.62 20.55
CA CYS A 367 -10.91 7.01 21.00
C CYS A 367 -10.41 7.14 22.45
N GLU A 368 -10.88 6.27 23.36
CA GLU A 368 -10.50 6.29 24.79
C GLU A 368 -8.99 6.16 25.00
N LYS A 369 -8.31 5.42 24.12
CA LYS A 369 -6.92 5.01 24.30
C LYS A 369 -5.98 5.64 23.28
N ILE A 370 -6.52 6.27 22.24
CA ILE A 370 -5.74 6.81 21.12
C ILE A 370 -4.72 7.86 21.57
N SER A 371 -5.05 8.65 22.60
CA SER A 371 -4.15 9.65 23.18
C SER A 371 -2.91 9.02 23.81
N ASN A 372 -3.10 7.98 24.62
CA ASN A 372 -1.98 7.30 25.29
C ASN A 372 -1.13 6.53 24.29
N TYR A 373 -1.78 5.84 23.35
CA TYR A 373 -1.10 5.14 22.26
C TYR A 373 -0.25 6.09 21.42
N TYR A 374 -0.80 7.25 21.03
CA TYR A 374 -0.06 8.28 20.29
C TYR A 374 1.21 8.76 21.04
N LYS A 375 1.10 8.96 22.36
CA LYS A 375 2.24 9.39 23.19
C LYS A 375 3.33 8.32 23.27
N GLU A 376 2.96 7.04 23.41
CA GLU A 376 3.93 5.94 23.37
C GLU A 376 4.54 5.77 21.98
N PHE A 377 3.74 5.91 20.92
CA PHE A 377 4.22 5.90 19.54
C PHE A 377 5.30 6.98 19.34
N LEU A 378 5.08 8.22 19.80
CA LEU A 378 6.07 9.30 19.68
C LEU A 378 7.39 9.00 20.40
N LYS A 379 7.36 8.28 21.53
CA LYS A 379 8.60 7.80 22.19
C LYS A 379 9.41 6.92 21.24
N SER A 380 8.75 5.97 20.59
CA SER A 380 9.41 5.07 19.62
C SER A 380 10.03 5.80 18.42
N VAL A 381 9.53 6.99 18.06
CA VAL A 381 10.11 7.83 17.00
C VAL A 381 11.49 8.38 17.40
N ASN A 382 11.73 8.61 18.68
CA ASN A 382 12.96 9.23 19.18
C ASN A 382 13.91 8.29 19.93
N ASP A 383 13.59 6.99 20.03
CA ASP A 383 14.48 5.98 20.62
C ASP A 383 15.87 5.92 19.97
N ASP A 384 16.88 5.53 20.74
CA ASP A 384 18.25 5.40 20.26
C ASP A 384 18.40 4.30 19.18
N ILE A 385 19.19 4.60 18.15
CA ILE A 385 19.46 3.68 17.04
C ILE A 385 20.57 2.70 17.46
N THR A 386 20.29 1.40 17.54
CA THR A 386 21.33 0.40 17.80
C THR A 386 22.07 -0.01 16.52
N LYS A 387 23.26 -0.62 16.67
CA LYS A 387 24.05 -1.11 15.53
C LYS A 387 23.30 -2.18 14.71
N GLU A 388 22.64 -3.09 15.39
CA GLU A 388 21.84 -4.16 14.75
C GLU A 388 20.66 -3.56 13.98
N HIS A 389 19.93 -2.62 14.60
CA HIS A 389 18.82 -1.92 13.97
C HIS A 389 19.28 -1.16 12.71
N PHE A 390 20.43 -0.49 12.78
CA PHE A 390 21.00 0.21 11.62
C PHE A 390 21.32 -0.74 10.46
N ILE A 391 21.93 -1.90 10.73
CA ILE A 391 22.25 -2.90 9.70
C ILE A 391 20.96 -3.43 9.06
N GLN A 392 19.94 -3.68 9.86
CA GLN A 392 18.63 -4.12 9.38
C GLN A 392 17.98 -3.05 8.48
N CYS A 393 17.95 -1.79 8.91
CA CYS A 393 17.45 -0.67 8.10
C CYS A 393 18.18 -0.55 6.76
N LYS A 394 19.52 -0.66 6.78
CA LYS A 394 20.36 -0.57 5.58
C LYS A 394 20.06 -1.72 4.61
N THR A 395 19.90 -2.94 5.12
CA THR A 395 19.58 -4.11 4.30
C THR A 395 18.21 -3.98 3.64
N LEU A 396 17.18 -3.58 4.42
CA LEU A 396 15.83 -3.38 3.90
C LEU A 396 15.78 -2.25 2.86
N LEU A 397 16.52 -1.15 3.06
CA LEU A 397 16.58 -0.08 2.06
C LEU A 397 17.27 -0.55 0.77
N ILE A 398 18.31 -1.39 0.86
CA ILE A 398 18.95 -1.99 -0.33
C ILE A 398 17.94 -2.86 -1.09
N GLU A 399 17.19 -3.69 -0.39
CA GLU A 399 16.15 -4.53 -0.98
C GLU A 399 15.04 -3.69 -1.63
N GLU A 400 14.53 -2.66 -0.95
CA GLU A 400 13.52 -1.75 -1.48
C GLU A 400 13.99 -1.04 -2.75
N LEU A 401 15.22 -0.50 -2.76
CA LEU A 401 15.78 0.18 -3.93
C LEU A 401 16.07 -0.79 -5.08
N ASN A 402 16.51 -2.02 -4.80
CA ASN A 402 16.71 -3.04 -5.83
C ASN A 402 15.37 -3.52 -6.42
N ASN A 403 14.34 -3.66 -5.59
CA ASN A 403 12.98 -3.97 -6.05
C ASN A 403 12.41 -2.82 -6.90
N GLN A 404 12.71 -1.57 -6.53
CA GLN A 404 12.34 -0.42 -7.36
C GLN A 404 13.04 -0.45 -8.73
N LEU A 405 14.30 -0.88 -8.78
CA LEU A 405 15.07 -1.03 -10.02
C LEU A 405 14.66 -2.26 -10.85
N SER A 406 13.92 -3.21 -10.28
CA SER A 406 13.48 -4.41 -10.99
C SER A 406 12.18 -4.22 -11.77
N ASP A 407 11.31 -3.27 -11.38
CA ASP A 407 10.09 -2.92 -12.11
C ASP A 407 10.30 -1.65 -12.96
N PRO A 408 10.27 -1.75 -14.30
CA PRO A 408 10.39 -0.60 -15.19
C PRO A 408 9.35 0.51 -14.94
N ASN A 409 8.15 0.15 -14.48
CA ASN A 409 7.12 1.14 -14.14
C ASN A 409 7.55 1.99 -12.94
N LEU A 410 8.12 1.37 -11.91
CA LEU A 410 8.64 2.07 -10.73
C LEU A 410 9.86 2.92 -11.07
N VAL A 411 10.75 2.43 -11.93
CA VAL A 411 11.88 3.21 -12.46
C VAL A 411 11.38 4.45 -13.20
N ALA A 412 10.44 4.28 -14.13
CA ALA A 412 9.92 5.40 -14.92
C ALA A 412 9.19 6.44 -14.07
N ASN A 413 8.42 5.99 -13.07
CA ASN A 413 7.79 6.89 -12.10
C ASN A 413 8.83 7.67 -11.29
N ASN A 414 9.89 7.02 -10.80
CA ASN A 414 10.96 7.71 -10.07
C ASN A 414 11.71 8.72 -10.93
N ILE A 415 11.98 8.39 -12.19
CA ILE A 415 12.58 9.34 -13.15
C ILE A 415 11.67 10.56 -13.33
N ASN A 416 10.37 10.34 -13.54
CA ASN A 416 9.41 11.42 -13.70
C ASN A 416 9.31 12.29 -12.43
N SER A 417 9.31 11.66 -11.25
CA SER A 417 9.31 12.37 -9.98
C SER A 417 10.61 13.15 -9.75
N CYS A 418 11.79 12.61 -10.10
CA CYS A 418 13.07 13.35 -10.06
C CYS A 418 13.13 14.57 -10.98
N LEU A 419 12.38 14.54 -12.10
CA LEU A 419 12.22 15.66 -13.03
C LEU A 419 11.22 16.71 -12.52
N TRP A 420 10.56 16.45 -11.39
CA TRP A 420 9.59 17.37 -10.79
C TRP A 420 10.06 17.86 -9.42
N TYR A 421 10.41 16.94 -8.51
CA TYR A 421 10.92 17.22 -7.18
C TYR A 421 12.42 17.51 -7.19
N PRO A 422 12.88 18.68 -6.69
CA PRO A 422 14.29 19.05 -6.73
C PRO A 422 15.18 18.22 -5.79
N ASN A 423 14.60 17.61 -4.75
CA ASN A 423 15.32 16.82 -3.74
C ASN A 423 15.07 15.31 -3.85
N GLU A 424 14.50 14.85 -4.96
CA GLU A 424 14.34 13.43 -5.24
C GLU A 424 15.48 12.90 -6.12
N TYR A 425 15.97 11.69 -5.84
CA TYR A 425 17.11 11.10 -6.53
C TYR A 425 16.75 9.73 -7.09
N ILE A 426 17.49 9.33 -8.14
CA ILE A 426 17.29 8.03 -8.75
C ILE A 426 17.70 6.95 -7.76
N ALA A 427 16.99 5.82 -7.75
CA ALA A 427 17.30 4.67 -6.88
C ALA A 427 18.78 4.24 -6.94
N SER A 428 19.40 4.25 -8.13
CA SER A 428 20.83 3.92 -8.30
C SER A 428 21.77 4.89 -7.56
N SER A 429 21.49 6.19 -7.58
CA SER A 429 22.29 7.20 -6.89
C SER A 429 22.19 7.06 -5.37
N LEU A 430 21.01 6.67 -4.88
CA LEU A 430 20.77 6.42 -3.47
C LEU A 430 21.49 5.15 -3.00
N LEU A 431 21.48 4.07 -3.79
CA LEU A 431 22.24 2.85 -3.52
C LEU A 431 23.74 3.13 -3.41
N ASN A 432 24.30 3.91 -4.34
CA ASN A 432 25.72 4.31 -4.28
C ASN A 432 26.01 5.14 -3.02
N SER A 433 25.10 6.05 -2.64
CA SER A 433 25.27 6.86 -1.43
C SER A 433 25.19 6.03 -0.15
N LEU A 434 24.34 4.99 -0.16
CA LEU A 434 24.10 4.12 0.99
C LEU A 434 25.35 3.35 1.40
N GLU A 435 26.25 3.04 0.47
CA GLU A 435 27.53 2.36 0.74
C GLU A 435 28.32 3.07 1.85
N TYR A 436 28.39 4.41 1.76
CA TYR A 436 29.23 5.25 2.63
C TYR A 436 28.56 5.69 3.94
N ILE A 437 27.26 5.43 4.13
CA ILE A 437 26.53 5.86 5.34
C ILE A 437 26.89 4.96 6.53
N THR A 438 27.22 5.60 7.66
CA THR A 438 27.46 4.98 8.96
C THR A 438 26.30 5.25 9.94
N ILE A 439 26.27 4.50 11.05
CA ILE A 439 25.30 4.73 12.13
C ILE A 439 25.44 6.11 12.77
N ALA A 440 26.68 6.61 12.91
CA ALA A 440 26.95 7.93 13.49
C ALA A 440 26.35 9.04 12.62
N ASP A 441 26.40 8.89 11.30
CA ASP A 441 25.77 9.82 10.36
C ASP A 441 24.26 9.86 10.55
N LEU A 442 23.62 8.69 10.70
CA LEU A 442 22.18 8.58 10.92
C LEU A 442 21.74 9.18 12.25
N MET A 443 22.48 8.93 13.34
CA MET A 443 22.20 9.54 14.65
C MET A 443 22.33 11.07 14.61
N ALA A 444 23.44 11.57 14.07
CA ALA A 444 23.66 13.01 13.93
C ALA A 444 22.61 13.66 13.01
N PHE A 445 22.19 12.94 11.97
CA PHE A 445 21.13 13.37 11.07
C PHE A 445 19.78 13.42 11.78
N GLN A 446 19.39 12.41 12.57
CA GLN A 446 18.14 12.38 13.33
C GLN A 446 17.98 13.61 14.24
N THR A 447 19.02 13.94 15.02
CA THR A 447 18.99 15.11 15.91
C THR A 447 18.81 16.40 15.13
N LYS A 448 19.48 16.55 13.99
CA LYS A 448 19.34 17.74 13.12
C LYS A 448 18.00 17.79 12.41
N TYR A 449 17.47 16.63 11.99
CA TYR A 449 16.22 16.53 11.26
C TYR A 449 15.03 17.05 12.08
N PHE A 450 14.96 16.65 13.35
CA PHE A 450 13.88 17.04 14.26
C PHE A 450 14.12 18.38 14.97
N TYR A 451 15.28 19.03 14.76
CA TYR A 451 15.59 20.32 15.39
C TYR A 451 14.71 21.46 14.89
N GLN A 452 14.41 21.48 13.58
CA GLN A 452 13.55 22.47 12.94
C GLN A 452 12.47 21.77 12.10
N MET A 453 11.20 21.99 12.43
CA MET A 453 10.10 21.24 11.85
C MET A 453 8.87 22.08 11.54
N GLU A 454 8.09 21.58 10.59
CA GLU A 454 6.71 21.97 10.33
C GLU A 454 5.84 20.71 10.46
N ILE A 455 4.76 20.83 11.23
CA ILE A 455 3.85 19.74 11.59
C ILE A 455 2.47 20.05 11.02
N ILE A 456 1.99 19.19 10.12
CA ILE A 456 0.60 19.19 9.67
C ILE A 456 -0.09 18.01 10.35
N MET A 457 -1.12 18.29 11.14
CA MET A 457 -1.86 17.28 11.89
C MET A 457 -3.35 17.35 11.54
N TYR A 458 -3.96 16.19 11.31
CA TYR A 458 -5.40 16.06 11.10
C TYR A 458 -5.94 14.96 11.99
N ILE A 459 -6.95 15.30 12.80
CA ILE A 459 -7.57 14.38 13.75
C ILE A 459 -9.06 14.29 13.45
N VAL A 460 -9.55 13.06 13.30
CA VAL A 460 -10.94 12.79 12.93
C VAL A 460 -11.52 11.57 13.63
N GLY A 461 -12.80 11.64 14.01
CA GLY A 461 -13.54 10.57 14.69
C GLY A 461 -14.33 11.07 15.88
N ASP A 462 -14.65 10.16 16.81
CA ASP A 462 -15.38 10.47 18.05
C ASP A 462 -14.42 11.01 19.13
N VAL A 463 -13.78 12.15 18.83
CA VAL A 463 -12.81 12.82 19.68
C VAL A 463 -13.20 14.28 19.88
N THR A 464 -12.73 14.89 20.96
CA THR A 464 -13.03 16.31 21.25
C THR A 464 -11.98 17.24 20.63
N CYS A 465 -12.39 18.47 20.35
CA CYS A 465 -11.51 19.54 19.87
C CYS A 465 -10.35 19.82 20.84
N ASN A 466 -10.59 19.75 22.16
CA ASN A 466 -9.54 19.94 23.17
C ASN A 466 -8.47 18.86 23.10
N LEU A 467 -8.86 17.59 22.93
CA LEU A 467 -7.91 16.50 22.76
C LEU A 467 -7.01 16.72 21.53
N ALA A 468 -7.57 17.23 20.43
CA ALA A 468 -6.78 17.53 19.23
C ALA A 468 -5.70 18.60 19.49
N LYS A 469 -6.06 19.67 20.22
CA LYS A 469 -5.12 20.72 20.63
C LYS A 469 -4.05 20.20 21.59
N ASP A 470 -4.44 19.35 22.54
CA ASP A 470 -3.52 18.75 23.51
C ASP A 470 -2.48 17.85 22.81
N LEU A 471 -2.90 17.06 21.83
CA LEU A 471 -1.98 16.20 21.06
C LEU A 471 -1.02 17.01 20.19
N PHE A 472 -1.50 18.09 19.56
CA PHE A 472 -0.66 18.98 18.77
C PHE A 472 0.41 19.67 19.63
N THR A 473 0.00 20.29 20.74
CA THR A 473 0.91 20.95 21.68
C THR A 473 1.86 19.96 22.36
N TYR A 474 1.40 18.75 22.69
CA TYR A 474 2.25 17.67 23.18
C TYR A 474 3.33 17.28 22.18
N THR A 475 2.99 17.17 20.89
CA THR A 475 3.96 16.80 19.84
C THR A 475 5.08 17.82 19.74
N ILE A 476 4.74 19.11 19.75
CA ILE A 476 5.72 20.21 19.74
C ILE A 476 6.60 20.16 21.01
N GLY A 477 5.98 20.01 22.18
CA GLY A 477 6.69 19.92 23.46
C GLY A 477 7.57 18.68 23.59
N PHE A 478 7.19 17.57 22.98
CA PHE A 478 7.93 16.30 23.00
C PHE A 478 9.24 16.41 22.24
N PHE A 479 9.20 16.92 21.00
CA PHE A 479 10.42 17.08 20.18
C PHE A 479 11.29 18.26 20.62
N LYS A 480 10.72 19.25 21.33
CA LYS A 480 11.42 20.50 21.70
C LYS A 480 12.07 21.18 20.48
N CYS A 481 11.39 21.10 19.34
CA CYS A 481 11.87 21.64 18.07
C CYS A 481 11.65 23.15 17.98
N HIS A 482 12.28 23.77 16.98
CA HIS A 482 11.97 25.12 16.52
C HIS A 482 11.06 25.08 15.29
N PRO A 483 10.22 26.11 15.06
CA PRO A 483 9.42 26.17 13.86
C PRO A 483 10.31 26.34 12.64
N LYS A 484 9.94 25.70 11.54
CA LYS A 484 10.60 25.88 10.25
C LYS A 484 10.50 27.35 9.80
N PRO A 485 11.61 28.00 9.39
CA PRO A 485 11.56 29.39 8.94
C PRO A 485 10.66 29.56 7.71
N LYS A 486 9.81 30.59 7.73
CA LYS A 486 8.93 30.94 6.60
C LYS A 486 9.72 31.29 5.32
N GLU A 487 11.00 31.64 5.43
CA GLU A 487 11.87 31.94 4.27
C GLU A 487 12.31 30.68 3.49
N ILE A 488 12.22 29.48 4.09
CA ILE A 488 12.53 28.20 3.42
C ILE A 488 11.29 27.69 2.63
N GLN A 489 10.22 28.50 2.48
CA GLN A 489 8.91 28.05 1.99
C GLN A 489 8.82 27.68 0.51
N HIS A 490 9.87 27.85 -0.30
CA HIS A 490 9.77 27.55 -1.72
C HIS A 490 10.84 26.55 -2.12
N ILE A 491 10.53 25.26 -1.92
CA ILE A 491 11.02 24.24 -2.82
C ILE A 491 10.39 24.56 -4.19
N GLU A 492 11.05 25.40 -4.98
CA GLU A 492 10.65 25.65 -6.36
C GLU A 492 10.83 24.35 -7.15
N TYR A 493 9.75 23.85 -7.73
CA TYR A 493 9.81 22.68 -8.60
C TYR A 493 10.52 23.04 -9.90
N ILE A 494 11.01 22.02 -10.57
CA ILE A 494 11.70 22.19 -11.85
C ILE A 494 10.63 22.40 -12.92
N SER A 495 10.46 23.64 -13.38
CA SER A 495 9.65 23.92 -14.56
C SER A 495 10.44 23.52 -15.80
N ILE A 496 9.90 22.59 -16.59
CA ILE A 496 10.57 22.09 -17.79
C ILE A 496 9.96 22.81 -18.99
N GLN A 497 10.82 23.30 -19.89
CA GLN A 497 10.33 23.94 -21.11
C GLN A 497 9.53 22.94 -21.98
N PRO A 498 8.48 23.40 -22.68
CA PRO A 498 7.77 22.60 -23.68
C PRO A 498 8.72 21.89 -24.66
N GLY A 499 8.39 20.65 -24.99
CA GLY A 499 9.18 19.78 -25.87
C GLY A 499 9.06 18.29 -25.56
N ILE A 500 9.69 17.49 -26.41
CA ILE A 500 9.80 16.03 -26.24
C ILE A 500 11.16 15.71 -25.62
N TYR A 501 11.15 15.07 -24.47
CA TYR A 501 12.31 14.59 -23.74
C TYR A 501 12.41 13.08 -23.86
N TYR A 502 13.60 12.59 -24.16
CA TYR A 502 13.85 11.16 -24.32
C TYR A 502 14.97 10.72 -23.37
N HIS A 503 14.70 9.68 -22.60
CA HIS A 503 15.67 9.05 -21.70
C HIS A 503 15.69 7.55 -21.94
N SER A 504 16.87 6.97 -22.13
CA SER A 504 17.04 5.53 -22.29
C SER A 504 17.59 4.93 -21.01
N VAL A 505 17.00 3.83 -20.58
CA VAL A 505 17.38 3.07 -19.38
C VAL A 505 17.81 1.67 -19.82
N PRO A 506 18.94 1.15 -19.33
CA PRO A 506 19.31 -0.23 -19.59
C PRO A 506 18.29 -1.18 -18.96
N ASN A 507 17.81 -2.15 -19.73
CA ASN A 507 16.89 -3.17 -19.27
C ASN A 507 17.68 -4.27 -18.55
N ILE A 508 17.88 -4.11 -17.24
CA ILE A 508 18.75 -4.99 -16.44
C ILE A 508 18.01 -6.29 -16.02
N LEU A 509 16.67 -6.29 -15.98
CA LEU A 509 15.90 -7.29 -15.22
C LEU A 509 14.66 -7.88 -15.89
N ASN A 510 14.13 -7.35 -17.00
CA ASN A 510 13.15 -8.13 -17.76
C ASN A 510 13.89 -9.31 -18.38
N HIS A 511 13.47 -10.53 -18.06
CA HIS A 511 13.90 -11.77 -18.72
C HIS A 511 13.78 -11.65 -20.24
N GLU A 512 14.76 -11.05 -20.91
CA GLU A 512 15.10 -11.01 -22.34
C GLU A 512 13.96 -10.94 -23.39
N LYS A 513 12.71 -10.66 -23.00
CA LYS A 513 11.54 -10.94 -23.85
C LYS A 513 10.74 -9.71 -24.25
N PHE A 514 10.80 -8.60 -23.50
CA PHE A 514 9.97 -7.42 -23.75
C PHE A 514 10.76 -6.11 -23.80
N HIS A 515 10.45 -5.30 -24.81
CA HIS A 515 10.81 -3.90 -24.96
C HIS A 515 9.68 -3.05 -24.37
N GLN A 516 10.02 -2.15 -23.45
CA GLN A 516 9.04 -1.34 -22.74
C GLN A 516 9.29 0.14 -22.99
N LEU A 517 8.21 0.84 -23.33
CA LEU A 517 8.22 2.28 -23.58
C LEU A 517 7.13 2.93 -22.73
N ILE A 518 7.52 3.94 -21.95
CA ILE A 518 6.60 4.68 -21.09
C ILE A 518 6.63 6.16 -21.48
N GLN A 519 5.46 6.69 -21.84
CA GLN A 519 5.25 8.10 -22.14
C GLN A 519 4.51 8.79 -20.99
N PHE A 520 5.00 9.95 -20.58
CA PHE A 520 4.29 10.91 -19.74
C PHE A 520 4.00 12.17 -20.55
N ASP A 521 2.74 12.56 -20.67
CA ASP A 521 2.36 13.89 -21.13
C ASP A 521 2.00 14.74 -19.92
N ARG A 522 2.78 15.80 -19.70
CA ARG A 522 2.78 16.61 -18.48
C ARG A 522 2.15 17.97 -18.71
N ILE A 523 1.27 18.36 -17.79
CA ILE A 523 0.63 19.67 -17.72
C ILE A 523 1.06 20.31 -16.39
N GLU A 524 1.91 21.33 -16.47
CA GLU A 524 2.40 22.08 -15.30
C GLU A 524 1.44 23.23 -14.92
N LYS A 525 1.44 23.62 -13.64
CA LYS A 525 0.58 24.68 -13.09
C LYS A 525 -0.90 24.47 -13.43
N ALA A 526 -1.34 23.21 -13.38
CA ALA A 526 -2.68 22.83 -13.75
C ALA A 526 -3.71 23.40 -12.76
N SER A 527 -4.85 23.82 -13.28
CA SER A 527 -6.01 24.19 -12.47
C SER A 527 -6.89 22.97 -12.16
N SER A 528 -7.87 23.13 -11.27
CA SER A 528 -8.91 22.11 -11.05
C SER A 528 -9.75 21.83 -12.30
N VAL A 529 -9.80 22.77 -13.25
CA VAL A 529 -10.43 22.57 -14.56
C VAL A 529 -9.57 21.63 -15.39
N ASP A 530 -8.26 21.91 -15.49
CA ASP A 530 -7.31 21.05 -16.22
C ASP A 530 -7.33 19.60 -15.70
N GLU A 531 -7.39 19.43 -14.37
CA GLU A 531 -7.52 18.11 -13.74
C GLU A 531 -8.75 17.36 -14.24
N PHE A 532 -9.92 18.01 -14.26
CA PHE A 532 -11.17 17.39 -14.69
C PHE A 532 -11.15 17.01 -16.19
N TYR A 533 -10.66 17.90 -17.05
CA TYR A 533 -10.54 17.61 -18.49
C TYR A 533 -9.56 16.47 -18.76
N CYS A 534 -8.41 16.45 -18.08
CA CYS A 534 -7.40 15.40 -18.20
C CYS A 534 -7.94 14.03 -17.74
N GLN A 535 -8.68 13.98 -16.63
CA GLN A 535 -9.36 12.76 -16.16
C GLN A 535 -10.34 12.22 -17.21
N ILE A 536 -11.16 13.08 -17.80
CA ILE A 536 -12.14 12.68 -18.82
C ILE A 536 -11.44 12.17 -20.09
N ILE A 537 -10.41 12.87 -20.57
CA ILE A 537 -9.61 12.44 -21.73
C ILE A 537 -8.98 11.08 -21.46
N THR A 538 -8.43 10.87 -20.26
CA THR A 538 -7.81 9.60 -19.89
C THR A 538 -8.83 8.45 -19.92
N GLU A 539 -9.95 8.60 -19.22
CA GLU A 539 -10.98 7.55 -19.14
C GLU A 539 -11.60 7.25 -20.51
N LEU A 540 -11.84 8.29 -21.33
CA LEU A 540 -12.36 8.12 -22.69
C LEU A 540 -11.38 7.34 -23.58
N LEU A 541 -10.09 7.67 -23.51
CA LEU A 541 -9.08 7.09 -24.40
C LEU A 541 -8.55 5.73 -23.94
N LYS A 542 -8.82 5.31 -22.69
CA LYS A 542 -8.24 4.11 -22.08
C LYS A 542 -8.57 2.82 -22.82
N SER A 543 -9.85 2.62 -23.15
CA SER A 543 -10.32 1.46 -23.93
C SER A 543 -9.77 1.50 -25.35
N HIS A 544 -9.82 2.65 -26.01
CA HIS A 544 -9.33 2.86 -27.37
C HIS A 544 -7.82 2.67 -27.50
N ALA A 545 -7.02 3.10 -26.50
CA ALA A 545 -5.59 2.83 -26.45
C ALA A 545 -5.33 1.32 -26.41
N LYS A 546 -6.00 0.60 -25.50
CA LYS A 546 -5.87 -0.86 -25.39
C LYS A 546 -6.26 -1.54 -26.69
N GLN A 547 -7.36 -1.13 -27.31
CA GLN A 547 -7.84 -1.72 -28.55
C GLN A 547 -6.88 -1.47 -29.70
N TYR A 548 -6.50 -0.21 -29.96
CA TYR A 548 -5.58 0.16 -31.03
C TYR A 548 -4.25 -0.57 -30.91
N PHE A 549 -3.59 -0.47 -29.76
CA PHE A 549 -2.26 -1.04 -29.61
C PHE A 549 -2.29 -2.58 -29.52
N GLN A 550 -3.22 -3.20 -28.79
CA GLN A 550 -3.24 -4.67 -28.67
C GLN A 550 -3.80 -5.38 -29.91
N HIS A 551 -4.87 -4.85 -30.51
CA HIS A 551 -5.57 -5.56 -31.60
C HIS A 551 -5.03 -5.15 -32.99
N TYR A 552 -4.80 -3.86 -33.22
CA TYR A 552 -4.44 -3.36 -34.55
C TYR A 552 -2.92 -3.25 -34.74
N GLU A 553 -2.19 -2.81 -33.72
CA GLU A 553 -0.72 -2.81 -33.74
C GLU A 553 -0.12 -4.13 -33.24
N SER A 554 -0.96 -5.04 -32.74
CA SER A 554 -0.55 -6.37 -32.26
C SER A 554 0.53 -6.32 -31.17
N VAL A 555 0.49 -5.32 -30.29
CA VAL A 555 1.35 -5.20 -29.12
C VAL A 555 0.90 -6.24 -28.09
N ASN A 556 1.69 -7.30 -27.96
CA ASN A 556 1.32 -8.52 -27.19
C ASN A 556 1.47 -8.38 -25.66
N GLY A 557 1.96 -7.26 -25.14
CA GLY A 557 2.12 -7.04 -23.70
C GLY A 557 0.98 -6.23 -23.07
N PRO A 558 1.02 -6.04 -21.73
CA PRO A 558 0.08 -5.17 -21.04
C PRO A 558 0.22 -3.73 -21.52
N ILE A 559 -0.92 -3.05 -21.63
CA ILE A 559 -1.04 -1.66 -22.04
C ILE A 559 -1.87 -0.94 -21.00
N SER A 560 -1.35 0.18 -20.50
CA SER A 560 -2.08 1.03 -19.56
C SER A 560 -2.03 2.49 -20.00
N LEU A 561 -3.17 3.15 -19.92
CA LEU A 561 -3.30 4.60 -20.03
C LEU A 561 -3.93 5.08 -18.73
N ASP A 562 -3.17 5.84 -17.95
CA ASP A 562 -3.53 6.21 -16.58
C ASP A 562 -3.37 7.72 -16.38
N PHE A 563 -4.24 8.29 -15.54
CA PHE A 563 -4.12 9.66 -15.07
C PHE A 563 -3.15 9.67 -13.89
N TYR A 564 -2.21 10.61 -13.89
CA TYR A 564 -1.32 10.82 -12.75
C TYR A 564 -1.36 12.27 -12.29
N LYS A 565 -1.12 12.44 -10.98
CA LYS A 565 -1.17 13.73 -10.30
C LYS A 565 0.00 13.87 -9.34
N PHE A 566 0.57 15.05 -9.37
CA PHE A 566 1.70 15.50 -8.60
C PHE A 566 1.31 16.85 -7.98
N ALA A 567 1.06 16.87 -6.68
CA ALA A 567 0.63 18.06 -5.95
C ALA A 567 1.55 18.31 -4.75
N LEU A 568 2.14 19.50 -4.69
CA LEU A 568 3.05 19.91 -3.61
C LEU A 568 2.38 20.96 -2.72
N ASN A 569 1.57 21.83 -3.31
CA ASN A 569 0.73 22.82 -2.64
C ASN A 569 -0.42 23.23 -3.58
N SER A 570 -1.28 24.15 -3.13
CA SER A 570 -2.47 24.59 -3.85
C SER A 570 -2.20 25.33 -5.17
N SER A 571 -0.99 25.86 -5.36
CA SER A 571 -0.59 26.63 -6.54
C SER A 571 0.26 25.83 -7.53
N ASN A 572 0.86 24.71 -7.10
CA ASN A 572 1.79 23.90 -7.88
C ASN A 572 1.25 22.49 -8.06
N LEU A 573 0.27 22.38 -8.94
CA LEU A 573 -0.31 21.13 -9.40
C LEU A 573 0.30 20.78 -10.77
N THR A 574 0.84 19.57 -10.88
CA THR A 574 1.24 18.97 -12.15
C THR A 574 0.40 17.72 -12.37
N ILE A 575 -0.24 17.62 -13.51
CA ILE A 575 -1.07 16.46 -13.87
C ILE A 575 -0.63 15.93 -15.23
N GLY A 576 -1.13 14.77 -15.60
CA GLY A 576 -0.87 14.25 -16.93
C GLY A 576 -1.45 12.89 -17.20
N THR A 577 -1.15 12.39 -18.39
CA THR A 577 -1.45 11.02 -18.82
C THR A 577 -0.16 10.22 -18.92
N ARG A 578 -0.22 8.98 -18.43
CA ARG A 578 0.86 8.01 -18.53
C ARG A 578 0.41 6.87 -19.43
N LEU A 579 1.13 6.66 -20.53
CA LEU A 579 0.94 5.52 -21.44
C LEU A 579 2.10 4.55 -21.28
N SER A 580 1.83 3.31 -20.87
CA SER A 580 2.80 2.24 -20.75
C SER A 580 2.56 1.19 -21.83
N LEU A 581 3.57 0.92 -22.65
CA LEU A 581 3.54 -0.08 -23.72
C LEU A 581 4.60 -1.15 -23.48
N ASN A 582 4.16 -2.41 -23.44
CA ASN A 582 5.05 -3.56 -23.41
C ASN A 582 4.93 -4.36 -24.72
N SER A 583 6.02 -4.45 -25.46
CA SER A 583 6.10 -5.19 -26.72
C SER A 583 7.12 -6.31 -26.62
N GLN A 584 6.95 -7.41 -27.35
CA GLN A 584 8.00 -8.44 -27.43
C GLN A 584 9.20 -7.90 -28.23
N LEU A 585 10.43 -8.11 -27.72
CA LEU A 585 11.68 -7.53 -28.26
C LEU A 585 11.89 -7.82 -29.76
N ASN A 586 11.42 -8.97 -30.25
CA ASN A 586 11.63 -9.39 -31.63
C ASN A 586 10.57 -8.85 -32.62
N LYS A 587 9.55 -8.15 -32.14
CA LYS A 587 8.37 -7.79 -32.96
C LYS A 587 8.32 -6.32 -33.35
N HIS A 588 8.65 -5.41 -32.42
CA HIS A 588 8.60 -3.97 -32.64
C HIS A 588 9.82 -3.31 -32.02
N ASP A 589 10.48 -2.42 -32.75
CA ASP A 589 11.54 -1.57 -32.22
C ASP A 589 10.97 -0.32 -31.52
N GLY A 590 11.83 0.41 -30.80
CA GLY A 590 11.41 1.61 -30.07
C GLY A 590 10.90 2.73 -30.98
N ASP A 591 11.49 2.89 -32.17
CA ASP A 591 11.09 3.92 -33.12
C ASP A 591 9.68 3.65 -33.69
N TYR A 592 9.34 2.39 -33.97
CA TYR A 592 8.01 1.96 -34.36
C TYR A 592 6.97 2.28 -33.29
N LEU A 593 7.26 1.94 -32.03
CA LEU A 593 6.32 2.19 -30.93
C LEU A 593 6.14 3.70 -30.69
N ILE A 594 7.21 4.49 -30.75
CA ILE A 594 7.11 5.96 -30.69
C ILE A 594 6.21 6.48 -31.80
N ASN A 595 6.37 5.99 -33.04
CA ASN A 595 5.51 6.38 -34.15
C ASN A 595 4.04 5.99 -33.92
N CYS A 596 3.78 4.77 -33.40
CA CYS A 596 2.42 4.35 -33.07
C CYS A 596 1.78 5.22 -31.99
N ILE A 597 2.56 5.64 -30.99
CA ILE A 597 2.08 6.58 -29.96
C ILE A 597 1.76 7.95 -30.57
N GLN A 598 2.61 8.46 -31.48
CA GLN A 598 2.32 9.72 -32.16
C GLN A 598 1.06 9.62 -33.03
N ILE A 599 0.86 8.52 -33.75
CA ILE A 599 -0.38 8.27 -34.50
C ILE A 599 -1.58 8.25 -33.55
N PHE A 600 -1.46 7.56 -32.42
CA PHE A 600 -2.54 7.50 -31.43
C PHE A 600 -2.97 8.89 -30.97
N TRP A 601 -2.03 9.72 -30.53
CA TRP A 601 -2.36 11.07 -30.01
C TRP A 601 -2.76 12.06 -31.09
N ASN A 602 -2.14 12.01 -32.28
CA ASN A 602 -2.36 13.02 -33.33
C ASN A 602 -3.56 12.69 -34.25
N GLU A 603 -3.90 11.41 -34.43
CA GLU A 603 -4.91 10.97 -35.40
C GLU A 603 -6.10 10.24 -34.76
N ILE A 604 -5.88 9.40 -33.75
CA ILE A 604 -6.93 8.57 -33.15
C ILE A 604 -7.66 9.33 -32.05
N ALA A 605 -6.92 9.79 -31.03
CA ALA A 605 -7.46 10.49 -29.89
C ALA A 605 -8.39 11.67 -30.25
N PRO A 606 -8.04 12.60 -31.17
CA PRO A 606 -8.95 13.68 -31.53
C PRO A 606 -10.22 13.18 -32.23
N ARG A 607 -10.16 12.09 -33.00
CA ARG A 607 -11.35 11.49 -33.65
C ARG A 607 -12.26 10.81 -32.64
N VAL A 608 -11.69 10.07 -31.68
CA VAL A 608 -12.45 9.46 -30.57
C VAL A 608 -13.17 10.55 -29.76
N ILE A 609 -12.46 11.62 -29.40
CA ILE A 609 -13.05 12.78 -28.72
C ILE A 609 -14.14 13.43 -29.58
N ALA A 610 -13.95 13.55 -30.90
CA ALA A 610 -14.94 14.12 -31.80
C ALA A 610 -16.16 13.21 -32.05
N CYS A 611 -16.07 11.90 -31.78
CA CYS A 611 -17.17 10.96 -31.98
C CYS A 611 -17.93 10.63 -30.70
N VAL A 612 -17.45 11.05 -29.53
CA VAL A 612 -18.11 10.76 -28.25
C VAL A 612 -19.54 11.30 -28.25
N ASP A 613 -20.50 10.45 -27.89
CA ASP A 613 -21.88 10.84 -27.68
C ASP A 613 -22.05 11.50 -26.31
N ASN A 614 -23.03 12.40 -26.22
CA ASN A 614 -23.26 13.16 -24.97
C ASN A 614 -23.64 12.24 -23.80
N ASN A 615 -24.30 11.11 -24.06
CA ASN A 615 -24.70 10.18 -23.01
C ASN A 615 -23.48 9.47 -22.42
N HIS A 616 -22.56 8.99 -23.26
CA HIS A 616 -21.31 8.39 -22.78
C HIS A 616 -20.42 9.41 -22.06
N LEU A 617 -20.30 10.63 -22.58
CA LEU A 617 -19.58 11.71 -21.91
C LEU A 617 -20.17 12.01 -20.53
N GLU A 618 -21.49 12.06 -20.42
CA GLU A 618 -22.19 12.24 -19.16
C GLU A 618 -21.97 11.07 -18.19
N GLN A 619 -21.98 9.83 -18.68
CA GLN A 619 -21.66 8.64 -17.87
C GLN A 619 -20.23 8.70 -17.32
N ILE A 620 -19.24 9.09 -18.12
CA ILE A 620 -17.85 9.26 -17.67
C ILE A 620 -17.79 10.35 -16.59
N CYS A 621 -18.42 11.51 -16.83
CA CYS A 621 -18.44 12.60 -15.86
C CYS A 621 -19.11 12.17 -14.54
N ASN A 622 -20.23 11.46 -14.62
CA ASN A 622 -20.91 10.90 -13.45
C ASN A 622 -20.04 9.89 -12.73
N THR A 623 -19.29 9.05 -13.44
CA THR A 623 -18.38 8.06 -12.85
C THR A 623 -17.27 8.77 -12.09
N ILE A 624 -16.61 9.75 -12.70
CA ILE A 624 -15.55 10.56 -12.06
C ILE A 624 -16.10 11.28 -10.82
N ILE A 625 -17.26 11.95 -10.93
CA ILE A 625 -17.86 12.68 -9.82
C ILE A 625 -18.34 11.72 -8.73
N SER A 626 -18.89 10.56 -9.08
CA SER A 626 -19.33 9.53 -8.13
C SER A 626 -18.17 8.88 -7.40
N SER A 627 -17.01 8.74 -8.03
CA SER A 627 -15.80 8.24 -7.38
C SER A 627 -15.27 9.19 -6.30
N GLU A 628 -15.60 10.49 -6.38
CA GLU A 628 -15.24 11.50 -5.37
C GLU A 628 -16.35 11.81 -4.37
N LEU A 629 -17.61 11.53 -4.73
CA LEU A 629 -18.73 11.51 -3.80
C LEU A 629 -18.53 10.33 -2.86
N VAL A 630 -17.85 10.57 -1.75
CA VAL A 630 -17.80 9.62 -0.63
C VAL A 630 -19.20 9.50 -0.04
N LYS A 631 -20.07 8.69 -0.65
CA LYS A 631 -21.31 8.17 -0.04
C LYS A 631 -20.99 6.95 0.83
N ASN A 632 -19.85 6.97 1.51
CA ASN A 632 -19.40 5.83 2.30
C ASN A 632 -19.44 6.19 3.78
N ASN A 633 -20.16 5.39 4.57
CA ASN A 633 -20.14 5.43 6.04
C ASN A 633 -18.79 4.95 6.64
N ASN A 634 -17.73 4.86 5.82
CA ASN A 634 -16.42 4.40 6.23
C ASN A 634 -15.53 5.60 6.58
N LEU A 635 -15.30 5.77 7.88
CA LEU A 635 -14.46 6.83 8.45
C LEU A 635 -13.07 6.87 7.80
N GLU A 636 -12.47 5.72 7.50
CA GLU A 636 -11.12 5.61 6.91
C GLU A 636 -11.01 6.25 5.52
N LEU A 637 -12.04 6.08 4.68
CA LEU A 637 -12.05 6.64 3.33
C LEU A 637 -12.31 8.15 3.34
N ILE A 638 -13.22 8.59 4.21
CA ILE A 638 -13.49 10.02 4.42
C ILE A 638 -12.23 10.72 4.94
N SER A 639 -11.59 10.13 5.95
CA SER A 639 -10.42 10.71 6.58
C SER A 639 -9.24 10.76 5.63
N GLN A 640 -8.98 9.70 4.85
CA GLN A 640 -7.92 9.70 3.84
C GLN A 640 -8.16 10.76 2.75
N PHE A 641 -9.40 10.89 2.27
CA PHE A 641 -9.76 11.89 1.26
C PHE A 641 -9.48 13.32 1.72
N TYR A 642 -9.90 13.66 2.95
CA TYR A 642 -9.62 14.99 3.49
C TYR A 642 -8.14 15.19 3.82
N TRP A 643 -7.47 14.14 4.29
CA TRP A 643 -6.04 14.19 4.57
C TRP A 643 -5.22 14.52 3.31
N ASP A 644 -5.53 13.90 2.17
CA ASP A 644 -4.85 14.19 0.91
C ASP A 644 -5.09 15.62 0.42
N LYS A 645 -6.27 16.20 0.71
CA LYS A 645 -6.56 17.62 0.45
C LYS A 645 -5.86 18.58 1.40
N ILE A 646 -5.78 18.24 2.69
CA ILE A 646 -5.11 19.03 3.72
C ILE A 646 -3.61 19.11 3.42
N LYS A 647 -2.96 17.97 3.15
CA LYS A 647 -1.54 17.91 2.78
C LYS A 647 -1.20 18.78 1.57
N THR A 648 -2.14 18.90 0.63
CA THR A 648 -1.93 19.63 -0.62
C THR A 648 -2.51 21.05 -0.61
N ASN A 649 -3.15 21.49 0.49
CA ASN A 649 -3.92 22.74 0.61
C ASN A 649 -5.04 22.91 -0.46
N LEU A 650 -5.57 21.81 -1.01
CA LEU A 650 -6.56 21.79 -2.10
C LEU A 650 -8.01 21.61 -1.59
N LEU A 651 -8.45 22.44 -0.63
CA LEU A 651 -9.83 22.39 -0.11
C LEU A 651 -10.89 23.07 -1.01
N ASP A 652 -10.50 23.48 -2.22
CA ASP A 652 -11.27 24.38 -3.07
C ASP A 652 -12.46 23.68 -3.78
N GLY A 653 -13.69 24.04 -3.42
CA GLY A 653 -14.97 23.84 -4.17
C GLY A 653 -15.41 22.43 -4.58
N GLY A 654 -14.52 21.43 -4.55
CA GLY A 654 -14.72 20.01 -4.88
C GLY A 654 -15.81 19.72 -5.92
N ILE A 655 -16.84 19.01 -5.45
CA ILE A 655 -17.91 18.40 -6.25
C ILE A 655 -18.85 19.45 -6.85
N SER A 656 -19.10 20.57 -6.16
CA SER A 656 -19.98 21.62 -6.70
C SER A 656 -19.34 22.29 -7.91
N ARG A 657 -18.02 22.52 -7.87
CA ARG A 657 -17.25 23.05 -9.02
C ARG A 657 -17.20 22.05 -10.17
N LYS A 658 -16.98 20.76 -9.91
CA LYS A 658 -17.04 19.72 -10.97
C LYS A 658 -18.43 19.54 -11.55
N ASN A 659 -19.50 19.64 -10.75
CA ASN A 659 -20.87 19.64 -11.23
C ASN A 659 -21.17 20.86 -12.11
N MET A 660 -20.60 22.04 -11.80
CA MET A 660 -20.69 23.21 -12.65
C MET A 660 -19.94 22.98 -13.97
N LEU A 661 -18.70 22.47 -13.91
CA LEU A 661 -17.91 22.13 -15.09
C LEU A 661 -18.61 21.08 -15.97
N LYS A 662 -19.24 20.06 -15.37
CA LYS A 662 -20.07 19.07 -16.08
C LYS A 662 -21.18 19.74 -16.89
N ARG A 663 -21.85 20.76 -16.34
CA ARG A 663 -22.94 21.48 -17.04
C ARG A 663 -22.45 22.36 -18.19
N GLU A 664 -21.24 22.89 -18.06
CA GLU A 664 -20.65 23.78 -19.06
C GLU A 664 -19.88 23.03 -20.16
N MET A 665 -19.47 21.80 -19.89
CA MET A 665 -18.63 21.01 -20.76
C MET A 665 -19.43 20.36 -21.89
N ASN A 666 -18.86 20.41 -23.09
CA ASN A 666 -19.36 19.70 -24.26
C ASN A 666 -18.17 19.13 -25.05
N ARG A 667 -18.49 18.31 -26.04
CA ARG A 667 -17.50 17.68 -26.92
C ARG A 667 -16.55 18.69 -27.58
N GLU A 668 -17.07 19.82 -28.04
CA GLU A 668 -16.28 20.86 -28.72
C GLU A 668 -15.23 21.47 -27.80
N LYS A 669 -15.60 21.81 -26.56
CA LYS A 669 -14.67 22.31 -25.54
C LYS A 669 -13.62 21.27 -25.15
N LEU A 670 -14.01 19.99 -25.07
CA LEU A 670 -13.08 18.91 -24.77
C LEU A 670 -12.04 18.75 -25.90
N LEU A 671 -12.49 18.83 -27.16
CA LEU A 671 -11.63 18.77 -28.33
C LEU A 671 -10.71 20.01 -28.42
N GLU A 672 -11.24 21.20 -28.19
CA GLU A 672 -10.45 22.45 -28.13
C GLU A 672 -9.37 22.36 -27.04
N TYR A 673 -9.74 21.88 -25.85
CA TYR A 673 -8.80 21.64 -24.77
C TYR A 673 -7.70 20.66 -25.17
N PHE A 674 -8.08 19.53 -25.78
CA PHE A 674 -7.13 18.53 -26.27
C PHE A 674 -6.13 19.11 -27.27
N HIS A 675 -6.60 19.87 -28.28
CA HIS A 675 -5.71 20.53 -29.23
C HIS A 675 -4.77 21.54 -28.56
N LYS A 676 -5.30 22.35 -27.64
CA LYS A 676 -4.54 23.41 -26.96
C LYS A 676 -3.47 22.86 -26.01
N THR A 677 -3.69 21.68 -25.45
CA THR A 677 -2.85 21.13 -24.37
C THR A 677 -1.98 19.95 -24.84
N TYR A 678 -2.54 19.00 -25.58
CA TYR A 678 -1.85 17.76 -25.99
C TYR A 678 -1.19 17.84 -27.38
N LEU A 679 -1.67 18.72 -28.25
CA LEU A 679 -1.16 18.86 -29.63
C LEU A 679 -0.36 20.14 -29.85
N ASN A 680 -0.51 21.15 -28.98
CA ASN A 680 0.19 22.42 -29.13
C ASN A 680 1.68 22.30 -28.77
N PRO A 681 2.62 22.47 -29.73
CA PRO A 681 4.06 22.34 -29.52
C PRO A 681 4.61 23.34 -28.50
N THR A 682 3.95 24.48 -28.34
CA THR A 682 4.37 25.55 -27.43
C THR A 682 3.98 25.30 -25.97
N LYS A 683 3.18 24.27 -25.70
CA LYS A 683 2.70 23.91 -24.36
C LYS A 683 2.97 22.46 -23.97
N LYS A 684 3.04 21.57 -24.96
CA LYS A 684 3.22 20.13 -24.75
C LYS A 684 4.58 19.83 -24.12
N ILE A 685 4.54 19.10 -23.01
CA ILE A 685 5.73 18.50 -22.38
C ILE A 685 5.51 16.99 -22.42
N THR A 686 6.35 16.28 -23.19
CA THR A 686 6.29 14.82 -23.29
C THR A 686 7.61 14.23 -22.83
N ILE A 687 7.57 13.26 -21.92
CA ILE A 687 8.75 12.54 -21.44
C ILE A 687 8.61 11.08 -21.87
N LEU A 688 9.55 10.61 -22.68
CA LEU A 688 9.66 9.23 -23.15
C LEU A 688 10.79 8.54 -22.40
N ILE A 689 10.46 7.42 -21.77
CA ILE A 689 11.42 6.54 -21.09
C ILE A 689 11.41 5.19 -21.80
N ASP A 690 12.54 4.88 -22.44
CA ASP A 690 12.75 3.70 -23.28
C ASP A 690 13.70 2.72 -22.58
N PHE A 691 13.19 1.51 -22.31
CA PHE A 691 13.95 0.42 -21.70
C PHE A 691 14.57 -0.48 -22.77
N ARG A 692 15.87 -0.27 -23.05
CA ARG A 692 16.62 -0.97 -24.11
C ARG A 692 17.54 -2.06 -23.58
N ASN A 693 17.76 -3.11 -24.37
CA ASN A 693 18.85 -4.05 -24.12
C ASN A 693 20.21 -3.37 -24.37
N ILE A 694 21.20 -3.74 -23.56
CA ILE A 694 22.55 -3.13 -23.50
C ILE A 694 23.29 -3.19 -24.85
N GLU A 695 22.87 -4.04 -25.78
CA GLU A 695 23.50 -4.24 -27.09
C GLU A 695 23.11 -3.19 -28.16
N SER A 696 22.01 -2.43 -27.98
CA SER A 696 21.57 -1.43 -28.97
C SER A 696 21.95 0.01 -28.58
N ASN A 697 23.24 0.32 -28.58
CA ASN A 697 23.77 1.67 -28.34
C ASN A 697 23.68 2.58 -29.58
N GLU A 698 22.50 2.64 -30.23
CA GLU A 698 22.23 3.68 -31.22
C GLU A 698 21.45 4.82 -30.56
N SER A 699 22.11 5.97 -30.42
CA SER A 699 21.46 7.21 -29.98
C SER A 699 20.43 7.65 -31.03
N ILE A 700 19.15 7.79 -30.66
CA ILE A 700 18.17 8.52 -31.49
C ILE A 700 18.63 9.98 -31.55
N GLN A 701 19.38 10.36 -32.59
CA GLN A 701 19.89 11.72 -32.76
C GLN A 701 18.85 12.65 -33.42
N SER A 702 17.81 12.09 -34.04
CA SER A 702 16.70 12.86 -34.62
C SER A 702 15.55 11.93 -35.01
N LEU A 703 14.34 12.18 -34.52
CA LEU A 703 13.12 11.68 -35.17
C LEU A 703 12.82 12.62 -36.34
N ASN A 704 12.93 12.12 -37.58
CA ASN A 704 12.59 12.91 -38.74
C ASN A 704 11.06 12.88 -38.94
N ILE A 705 10.34 13.75 -38.22
CA ILE A 705 8.88 13.91 -38.29
C ILE A 705 8.41 14.21 -39.73
N THR A 706 9.32 14.65 -40.61
CA THR A 706 9.07 14.89 -42.04
C THR A 706 8.96 13.62 -42.90
N LYS A 707 9.34 12.44 -42.38
CA LYS A 707 9.08 11.13 -43.04
C LYS A 707 7.67 10.59 -42.78
N ILE A 708 6.75 11.40 -42.24
CA ILE A 708 5.30 11.19 -42.39
C ILE A 708 4.97 11.51 -43.87
N ASN A 709 5.44 10.68 -44.79
CA ASN A 709 4.98 10.72 -46.16
C ASN A 709 3.52 10.30 -46.15
N GLY A 710 2.63 11.22 -46.53
CA GLY A 710 1.18 11.05 -46.60
C GLY A 710 0.70 10.00 -47.62
N THR A 711 1.47 8.95 -47.88
CA THR A 711 1.16 7.89 -48.84
C THR A 711 1.30 6.47 -48.28
N ASN A 712 1.82 6.27 -47.06
CA ASN A 712 1.84 4.96 -46.40
C ASN A 712 1.08 5.01 -45.07
N PHE A 713 -0.24 5.12 -45.13
CA PHE A 713 -1.09 4.80 -43.99
C PHE A 713 -0.90 3.33 -43.64
N ASN A 714 -0.64 3.01 -42.38
CA ASN A 714 -0.69 1.63 -41.89
C ASN A 714 -2.07 1.05 -42.28
N PRO A 715 -2.17 -0.07 -43.03
CA PRO A 715 -3.46 -0.69 -43.35
C PRO A 715 -4.30 -0.94 -42.09
N ASN A 716 -3.66 -1.17 -40.94
CA ASN A 716 -4.31 -1.40 -39.67
C ASN A 716 -4.98 -0.14 -39.09
N LEU A 717 -4.43 1.05 -39.34
CA LEU A 717 -5.06 2.32 -38.93
C LEU A 717 -6.35 2.57 -39.72
N ASN A 718 -6.34 2.33 -41.04
CA ASN A 718 -7.54 2.46 -41.86
C ASN A 718 -8.60 1.41 -41.51
N SER A 719 -8.20 0.22 -41.04
CA SER A 719 -9.14 -0.76 -40.48
C SER A 719 -9.76 -0.24 -39.19
N TYR A 720 -8.94 0.14 -38.21
CA TYR A 720 -9.42 0.67 -36.93
C TYR A 720 -10.40 1.83 -37.10
N LEU A 721 -10.03 2.82 -37.91
CA LEU A 721 -10.88 3.99 -38.15
C LEU A 721 -12.20 3.65 -38.84
N LYS A 722 -12.27 2.56 -39.61
CA LYS A 722 -13.52 2.08 -40.22
C LYS A 722 -14.36 1.27 -39.23
N ASP A 723 -13.71 0.37 -38.49
CA ASP A 723 -14.39 -0.52 -37.53
C ASP A 723 -14.99 0.26 -36.36
N GLU A 724 -14.37 1.38 -35.97
CA GLU A 724 -14.87 2.31 -34.96
C GLU A 724 -15.70 3.48 -35.56
N ASP A 725 -16.05 3.44 -36.85
CA ASP A 725 -16.81 4.48 -37.57
C ASP A 725 -16.23 5.91 -37.49
N LEU A 726 -14.93 6.04 -37.19
CA LEU A 726 -14.20 7.30 -37.01
C LEU A 726 -13.87 8.03 -38.33
N MET A 727 -14.13 7.42 -39.49
CA MET A 727 -13.76 7.95 -40.82
C MET A 727 -14.62 9.12 -41.31
N ASN A 728 -15.88 9.24 -40.87
CA ASN A 728 -16.89 10.09 -41.51
C ASN A 728 -17.06 11.49 -40.90
N THR A 729 -16.32 11.84 -39.85
CA THR A 729 -16.45 13.16 -39.22
C THR A 729 -15.74 14.24 -40.02
N SER A 730 -16.45 15.35 -40.30
CA SER A 730 -15.97 16.51 -41.08
C SER A 730 -14.68 17.09 -40.49
N TYR A 731 -13.57 16.67 -41.07
CA TYR A 731 -12.19 17.03 -40.77
C TYR A 731 -11.85 18.44 -41.33
N GLU A 732 -12.71 19.45 -41.07
CA GLU A 732 -12.47 20.83 -41.52
C GLU A 732 -11.71 21.65 -40.47
N PHE A 733 -11.95 21.43 -39.17
CA PHE A 733 -11.23 22.12 -38.08
C PHE A 733 -9.76 21.70 -37.93
N SER A 734 -9.43 20.46 -38.29
CA SER A 734 -8.08 19.89 -38.23
C SER A 734 -7.24 20.23 -39.46
N LYS A 735 -7.84 20.48 -40.64
CA LYS A 735 -7.10 20.80 -41.86
C LYS A 735 -6.42 22.17 -41.82
N GLN A 736 -7.02 23.13 -41.13
CA GLN A 736 -6.43 24.47 -40.94
C GLN A 736 -5.29 24.48 -39.90
N THR A 737 -5.29 23.56 -38.93
CA THR A 737 -4.22 23.44 -37.90
C THR A 737 -3.12 22.45 -38.28
N PHE A 738 -3.39 21.42 -39.09
CA PHE A 738 -2.38 20.44 -39.53
C PHE A 738 -1.28 21.01 -40.43
N ASN A 739 -1.61 22.00 -41.26
CA ASN A 739 -0.63 22.62 -42.16
C ASN A 739 0.32 23.58 -41.43
N ASP A 740 -0.10 24.15 -40.29
CA ASP A 740 0.70 25.08 -39.48
C ASP A 740 1.55 24.37 -38.39
N LEU A 741 1.27 23.10 -38.09
CA LEU A 741 1.96 22.31 -37.05
C LEU A 741 3.18 21.52 -37.57
N ARG A 742 3.67 21.79 -38.81
CA ARG A 742 4.94 21.24 -39.33
C ARG A 742 6.17 21.91 -38.73
N THR A 743 6.23 22.04 -37.41
CA THR A 743 7.46 22.43 -36.71
C THR A 743 8.27 21.18 -36.39
N ILE A 744 9.54 21.17 -36.81
CA ILE A 744 10.51 20.15 -36.41
C ILE A 744 10.67 20.24 -34.88
N GLN A 745 9.97 19.37 -34.14
CA GLN A 745 10.20 19.24 -32.71
C GLN A 745 11.51 18.48 -32.50
N ARG A 746 12.53 19.16 -31.97
CA ARG A 746 13.80 18.53 -31.60
C ARG A 746 13.59 17.71 -30.33
N ILE A 747 13.80 16.40 -30.41
CA ILE A 747 13.88 15.53 -29.24
C ILE A 747 15.12 15.93 -28.42
N LYS A 748 14.94 16.22 -27.14
CA LYS A 748 16.03 16.50 -26.20
C LYS A 748 16.40 15.21 -25.46
N THR A 749 17.59 14.68 -25.72
CA THR A 749 18.09 13.49 -25.02
C THR A 749 18.60 13.84 -23.63
N ILE A 750 18.05 13.19 -22.60
CA ILE A 750 18.53 13.30 -21.21
C ILE A 750 19.55 12.17 -20.98
N LYS A 751 20.83 12.52 -20.80
CA LYS A 751 21.90 11.54 -20.49
C LYS A 751 21.98 11.21 -18.99
N HIS A 752 21.91 12.24 -18.14
CA HIS A 752 21.92 12.11 -16.68
C HIS A 752 20.82 13.01 -16.10
N ILE A 753 19.84 12.42 -15.41
CA ILE A 753 18.65 13.14 -14.91
C ILE A 753 19.06 14.21 -13.89
N GLU A 754 19.95 13.86 -12.95
CA GLU A 754 20.41 14.79 -11.91
C GLU A 754 21.17 15.99 -12.50
N SER A 755 22.07 15.75 -13.46
CA SER A 755 22.80 16.84 -14.15
C SER A 755 21.88 17.66 -15.05
N PHE A 756 20.87 17.05 -15.65
CA PHE A 756 19.86 17.74 -16.46
C PHE A 756 19.03 18.69 -15.58
N ARG A 757 18.61 18.24 -14.39
CA ARG A 757 17.94 19.07 -13.38
C ARG A 757 18.77 20.29 -12.97
N MET A 758 20.05 20.10 -12.64
CA MET A 758 20.90 21.20 -12.16
C MET A 758 21.06 22.34 -13.16
N LYS A 759 20.83 22.10 -14.46
CA LYS A 759 20.84 23.16 -15.50
C LYS A 759 19.61 24.07 -15.49
N PHE A 760 18.54 23.69 -14.80
CA PHE A 760 17.32 24.50 -14.68
C PHE A 760 17.19 25.18 -13.31
N ASN A 761 17.96 24.74 -12.30
CA ASN A 761 18.00 25.35 -10.97
C ASN A 761 19.06 26.46 -10.82
N ASN A 762 19.93 26.63 -11.82
CA ASN A 762 20.89 27.74 -11.95
C ASN A 762 20.47 28.62 -13.12
#